data_AF-A0AAU9ESW2-F1
#
_entry.id   AF-A0AAU9ESW2-F1
#
_cell.length_a   1.000
_cell.length_b   1.000
_cell.length_c   1.000
_cell.angle_alpha   90.00
_cell.angle_beta   90.00
_cell.angle_gamma   90.00
#
_symmetry.space_group_name_H-M   'P 1'
#
loop_
_entity.id
_entity.type
_entity.pdbx_description
1 polymer ?
#
loop_
_entity_poly.entity_id
_entity_poly.type
_entity_poly.pdbx_seq_one_letter_code
_entity_poly.pdbx_strand_id
1 'polypeptide(L)'
;MTTPTRATLEKALKSDAKLQKEATQIAKDLTAGVYDISLLAEELGFALSSPDMEQRVAGTNLLSAVLCALPTDLLSAEQLEFLTTFYTDRLRDHHNVMPAIIDGIDAMVHMKALPAGNVPLILQAFFQHTTCQSQTRGDRTKLFNIFKYLTLTYKEELTTMAGDFVYGLINSIDGERDPRNLEIIFSFMPEFMANYPLLHLAEEMFEIFACYFPIDFNPSKQDPTAITRDQLAAKLTNCLVANNEFAEWTVVLAVEKLESELLVAKLDSIELLHQAAVKFPPSVLEPHFDQIWQALKTETFPGADNEDILKASLKALGALLERAAHVPSISHSYQTSVLGVVLPQLSDVNQRLFHPATAIALVCVAGDAPFAADKILNSFLLKLQATELGTSPPDQRIKIYQIVAQVYKLTALRESLQKLNTTIRVPLQDDVIAALRLCEREDFDAKQEDLELQKAALSVLNECAPVLSEAQRALVYKALVQLISHPTIDLDFTVLTVGLGALQPVELQANFIDIGIRNFEIFSNFVKRKIYSNLLPLLPQMAFTQRILDLVMTQMFKEGNPEPVRLLALEALNTLLTQEDQRFIVDLQQQSNLLHKLIELGQQTEDLTLQSLEQIAGALSRIIQQLPLSEQSAIISEYLPGLQLQKSADLYIAKGLLGYLHKDISLDDHFERLLSDLTQLSLSTDNEQLRVIAHHLLCSLVNKMQNSPENRGKVKQITEQLKKAIKSGDVRAVEILAWVAKGLVVAGFDEAADIVGDLSDLLKHPTLSTAAALGFDIIAAEYPELDLPVVKFLYKQKFFHTIMGKMGNKLADYCVHHLKAFVYVLKATPQAVIKLNIEQLGPLLFRSLEEHNEAQSLCIALGICESFVQQQDAYFQAHLGHLIPSCLELSKYKAQHTMQVRIAALQLLYDITKYPTFALLPHKVDVTLALAAALDDPKRLVRNTAVQARNAWYLVGAANGD
;
A
#
# COMPACT_ATOMS: atom_id res chain seq x y z
N MET A 1 -2.73 32.81 58.45
CA MET A 1 -3.85 32.51 57.54
C MET A 1 -5.10 32.58 58.41
N THR A 2 -6.04 33.43 58.04
CA THR A 2 -7.26 33.71 58.81
C THR A 2 -8.41 32.95 58.18
N THR A 3 -9.27 32.38 59.02
CA THR A 3 -10.56 31.81 58.63
C THR A 3 -11.31 32.74 57.66
N PRO A 4 -11.96 32.22 56.61
CA PRO A 4 -12.72 33.04 55.68
C PRO A 4 -13.79 33.79 56.47
N THR A 5 -13.82 35.10 56.29
CA THR A 5 -14.86 35.96 56.88
C THR A 5 -15.90 36.26 55.83
N ARG A 6 -17.13 36.53 56.25
CA ARG A 6 -18.17 37.07 55.36
C ARG A 6 -17.66 38.18 54.43
N ALA A 7 -16.88 39.14 54.91
CA ALA A 7 -16.36 40.24 54.11
C ALA A 7 -15.36 39.81 53.01
N THR A 8 -14.55 38.77 53.27
CA THR A 8 -13.63 38.22 52.27
C THR A 8 -14.38 37.40 51.22
N LEU A 9 -15.39 36.63 51.64
CA LEU A 9 -16.24 35.85 50.75
C LEU A 9 -17.10 36.77 49.86
N GLU A 10 -17.77 37.79 50.40
CA GLU A 10 -18.52 38.80 49.63
C GLU A 10 -17.65 39.53 48.58
N LYS A 11 -16.35 39.69 48.85
CA LYS A 11 -15.41 40.27 47.89
C LYS A 11 -15.05 39.31 46.76
N ALA A 12 -14.96 38.01 47.07
CA ALA A 12 -14.68 36.95 46.11
C ALA A 12 -15.83 36.76 45.11
N LEU A 13 -17.08 36.87 45.57
CA LEU A 13 -18.29 36.69 44.75
C LEU A 13 -18.53 37.79 43.69
N LYS A 14 -17.71 38.86 43.64
CA LYS A 14 -17.92 40.01 42.74
C LYS A 14 -17.48 39.79 41.29
N SER A 15 -16.72 38.75 40.99
CA SER A 15 -16.28 38.43 39.62
C SER A 15 -15.67 37.03 39.54
N ASP A 16 -15.86 36.32 38.42
CA ASP A 16 -15.36 34.95 38.21
C ASP A 16 -13.85 34.79 38.47
N ALA A 17 -13.04 35.74 38.00
CA ALA A 17 -11.59 35.69 38.20
C ALA A 17 -11.19 35.78 39.68
N LYS A 18 -11.96 36.49 40.51
CA LYS A 18 -11.74 36.56 41.96
C LYS A 18 -12.26 35.32 42.66
N LEU A 19 -13.40 34.81 42.22
CA LEU A 19 -13.99 33.56 42.72
C LEU A 19 -13.02 32.39 42.55
N GLN A 20 -12.47 32.19 41.36
CA GLN A 20 -11.52 31.10 41.09
C GLN A 20 -10.22 31.22 41.90
N LYS A 21 -9.70 32.45 42.03
CA LYS A 21 -8.52 32.71 42.85
C LYS A 21 -8.78 32.43 44.33
N GLU A 22 -9.94 32.85 44.83
CA GLU A 22 -10.33 32.62 46.22
C GLU A 22 -10.59 31.13 46.46
N ALA A 23 -11.27 30.43 45.55
CA ALA A 23 -11.50 28.98 45.63
C ALA A 23 -10.20 28.20 45.76
N THR A 24 -9.18 28.56 44.97
CA THR A 24 -7.84 27.95 45.06
C THR A 24 -7.16 28.23 46.40
N GLN A 25 -7.35 29.43 46.97
CA GLN A 25 -6.79 29.78 48.27
C GLN A 25 -7.51 29.04 49.40
N ILE A 26 -8.84 29.00 49.37
CA ILE A 26 -9.68 28.24 50.32
C ILE A 26 -9.33 26.76 50.27
N ALA A 27 -9.15 26.18 49.09
CA ALA A 27 -8.75 24.77 48.94
C ALA A 27 -7.38 24.49 49.58
N LYS A 28 -6.42 25.42 49.47
CA LYS A 28 -5.12 25.32 50.16
C LYS A 28 -5.26 25.39 51.67
N ASP A 29 -6.11 26.29 52.16
CA ASP A 29 -6.32 26.49 53.60
C ASP A 29 -7.04 25.28 54.23
N LEU A 30 -8.02 24.69 53.52
CA LEU A 30 -8.67 23.43 53.88
C LEU A 30 -7.67 22.26 53.88
N THR A 31 -6.82 22.17 52.85
CA THR A 31 -5.78 21.12 52.76
C THR A 31 -4.74 21.25 53.88
N ALA A 32 -4.43 22.48 54.29
CA ALA A 32 -3.52 22.75 55.41
C ALA A 32 -4.17 22.59 56.80
N GLY A 33 -5.47 22.25 56.86
CA GLY A 33 -6.20 22.05 58.11
C GLY A 33 -6.43 23.32 58.92
N VAL A 34 -6.46 24.49 58.26
CA VAL A 34 -6.68 25.79 58.93
C VAL A 34 -8.11 25.88 59.49
N TYR A 35 -9.07 25.29 58.76
CA TYR A 35 -10.47 25.11 59.14
C TYR A 35 -11.07 23.95 58.31
N ASP A 36 -12.31 23.54 58.61
CA ASP A 36 -13.00 22.48 57.87
C ASP A 36 -14.03 23.02 56.86
N ILE A 37 -14.51 22.14 55.99
CA ILE A 37 -15.49 22.52 54.97
C ILE A 37 -16.86 22.89 55.55
N SER A 38 -17.17 22.41 56.76
CA SER A 38 -18.41 22.74 57.47
C SER A 38 -18.42 24.22 57.85
N LEU A 39 -17.31 24.74 58.37
CA LEU A 39 -17.15 26.16 58.71
C LEU A 39 -17.22 27.04 57.46
N LEU A 40 -16.66 26.59 56.33
CA LEU A 40 -16.83 27.29 55.06
C LEU A 40 -18.30 27.34 54.63
N ALA A 41 -19.03 26.23 54.75
CA ALA A 41 -20.45 26.16 54.40
C ALA A 41 -21.30 27.08 55.30
N GLU A 42 -21.00 27.13 56.61
CA GLU A 42 -21.65 28.04 57.56
C GLU A 42 -21.40 29.52 57.20
N GLU A 43 -20.14 29.90 56.95
CA GLU A 43 -19.78 31.27 56.57
C GLU A 43 -20.31 31.66 55.18
N LEU A 44 -20.50 30.70 54.27
CA LEU A 44 -21.17 30.92 52.98
C LEU A 44 -22.69 30.93 53.08
N GLY A 45 -23.28 30.62 54.23
CA GLY A 45 -24.74 30.52 54.41
C GLY A 45 -25.50 31.78 53.99
N PHE A 46 -24.90 32.97 54.13
CA PHE A 46 -25.52 34.23 53.68
C PHE A 46 -25.75 34.26 52.16
N ALA A 47 -24.93 33.56 51.38
CA ALA A 47 -25.03 33.47 49.93
C ALA A 47 -25.80 32.20 49.51
N LEU A 48 -25.49 31.05 50.10
CA LEU A 48 -26.11 29.75 49.74
C LEU A 48 -27.62 29.69 50.03
N SER A 49 -28.08 30.39 51.07
CA SER A 49 -29.49 30.47 51.47
C SER A 49 -30.11 31.85 51.21
N SER A 50 -29.47 32.69 50.39
CA SER A 50 -29.98 34.03 50.09
C SER A 50 -31.31 33.96 49.34
N PRO A 51 -32.29 34.84 49.62
CA PRO A 51 -33.46 34.98 48.76
C PRO A 51 -33.09 35.50 47.36
N ASP A 52 -31.94 36.18 47.23
CA ASP A 52 -31.42 36.68 45.95
C ASP A 52 -30.79 35.54 45.13
N MET A 53 -31.31 35.34 43.93
CA MET A 53 -30.85 34.31 42.99
C MET A 53 -29.37 34.51 42.62
N GLU A 54 -28.93 35.74 42.34
CA GLU A 54 -27.55 35.98 41.88
C GLU A 54 -26.54 35.66 42.99
N GLN A 55 -26.89 35.94 44.25
CA GLN A 55 -26.07 35.57 45.40
C GLN A 55 -26.02 34.06 45.61
N ARG A 56 -27.13 33.35 45.40
CA ARG A 56 -27.14 31.87 45.46
C ARG A 56 -26.26 31.28 44.37
N VAL A 57 -26.38 31.77 43.13
CA VAL A 57 -25.53 31.33 42.01
C VAL A 57 -24.06 31.54 42.34
N ALA A 58 -23.68 32.74 42.80
CA ALA A 58 -22.29 33.04 43.15
C ALA A 58 -21.78 32.18 44.32
N GLY A 59 -22.60 32.01 45.36
CA GLY A 59 -22.27 31.19 46.53
C GLY A 59 -22.04 29.72 46.17
N THR A 60 -22.95 29.12 45.42
CA THR A 60 -22.81 27.72 44.97
C THR A 60 -21.62 27.57 44.02
N ASN A 61 -21.40 28.52 43.09
CA ASN A 61 -20.22 28.51 42.22
C ASN A 61 -18.91 28.49 43.01
N LEU A 62 -18.81 29.30 44.08
CA LEU A 62 -17.62 29.32 44.92
C LEU A 62 -17.44 27.98 45.65
N LEU A 63 -18.51 27.40 46.21
CA LEU A 63 -18.45 26.11 46.89
C LEU A 63 -18.03 24.98 45.93
N SER A 64 -18.62 24.91 44.74
CA SER A 64 -18.26 23.92 43.72
C SER A 64 -16.84 24.11 43.23
N ALA A 65 -16.41 25.35 42.97
CA ALA A 65 -15.03 25.65 42.56
C ALA A 65 -14.01 25.24 43.64
N VAL A 66 -14.36 25.37 44.93
CA VAL A 66 -13.54 24.85 46.03
C VAL A 66 -13.45 23.33 45.95
N LEU A 67 -14.58 22.62 45.81
CA LEU A 67 -14.60 21.15 45.69
C LEU A 67 -13.75 20.65 44.52
N CYS A 68 -13.84 21.30 43.36
CA CYS A 68 -13.01 20.96 42.19
C CYS A 68 -11.50 21.16 42.44
N ALA A 69 -11.12 22.07 43.34
CA ALA A 69 -9.74 22.37 43.67
C ALA A 69 -9.16 21.54 44.84
N LEU A 70 -10.00 20.75 45.52
CA LEU A 70 -9.58 19.93 46.66
C LEU A 70 -8.91 18.62 46.22
N PRO A 71 -7.95 18.09 47.00
CA PRO A 71 -7.51 16.70 46.87
C PRO A 71 -8.67 15.72 47.10
N THR A 72 -8.73 14.65 46.30
CA THR A 72 -9.87 13.70 46.31
C THR A 72 -9.96 12.84 47.58
N ASP A 73 -8.96 12.88 48.46
CA ASP A 73 -8.88 12.13 49.71
C ASP A 73 -8.95 13.00 50.97
N LEU A 74 -9.24 14.30 50.83
CA LEU A 74 -9.26 15.22 51.97
C LEU A 74 -10.54 15.12 52.81
N LEU A 75 -11.71 14.99 52.17
CA LEU A 75 -13.00 15.07 52.85
C LEU A 75 -13.39 13.72 53.48
N SER A 76 -14.01 13.77 54.67
CA SER A 76 -14.53 12.57 55.34
C SER A 76 -15.89 12.12 54.79
N ALA A 77 -16.28 10.89 55.09
CA ALA A 77 -17.60 10.35 54.72
C ALA A 77 -18.76 11.22 55.26
N GLU A 78 -18.69 11.66 56.52
CA GLU A 78 -19.70 12.51 57.15
C GLU A 78 -19.81 13.89 56.45
N GLN A 79 -18.67 14.47 56.07
CA GLN A 79 -18.64 15.75 55.33
C GLN A 79 -19.24 15.60 53.93
N LEU A 80 -18.95 14.49 53.25
CA LEU A 80 -19.51 14.19 51.93
C LEU A 80 -21.00 13.87 51.99
N GLU A 81 -21.49 13.26 53.07
CA GLU A 81 -22.93 13.04 53.31
C GLU A 81 -23.67 14.36 53.55
N PHE A 82 -23.09 15.26 54.33
CA PHE A 82 -23.61 16.62 54.52
C PHE A 82 -23.70 17.38 53.19
N LEU A 83 -22.61 17.37 52.40
CA LEU A 83 -22.58 18.01 51.08
C LEU A 83 -23.56 17.33 50.10
N THR A 84 -23.71 16.01 50.16
CA THR A 84 -24.70 15.28 49.34
C THR A 84 -26.09 15.79 49.62
N THR A 85 -26.45 15.92 50.89
CA THR A 85 -27.76 16.45 51.30
C THR A 85 -27.96 17.88 50.79
N PHE A 86 -26.92 18.71 50.87
CA PHE A 86 -26.98 20.08 50.34
C PHE A 86 -27.20 20.12 48.82
N TYR A 87 -26.34 19.46 48.03
CA TYR A 87 -26.45 19.50 46.56
C TYR A 87 -27.72 18.82 46.05
N THR A 88 -28.20 17.76 46.70
CA THR A 88 -29.47 17.12 46.31
C THR A 88 -30.69 18.02 46.58
N ASP A 89 -30.71 18.76 47.68
CA ASP A 89 -31.75 19.77 47.93
C ASP A 89 -31.67 20.93 46.91
N ARG A 90 -30.46 21.36 46.56
CA ARG A 90 -30.23 22.45 45.59
C ARG A 90 -30.65 22.11 44.15
N LEU A 91 -30.83 20.84 43.78
CA LEU A 91 -31.38 20.46 42.47
C LEU A 91 -32.81 20.97 42.23
N ARG A 92 -33.51 21.42 43.29
CA ARG A 92 -34.84 22.04 43.22
C ARG A 92 -34.80 23.57 43.01
N ASP A 93 -33.62 24.18 43.01
CA ASP A 93 -33.45 25.63 42.91
C ASP A 93 -33.64 26.12 41.45
N HIS A 94 -33.45 27.42 41.24
CA HIS A 94 -33.55 28.05 39.94
C HIS A 94 -32.50 27.52 38.96
N HIS A 95 -32.87 27.36 37.68
CA HIS A 95 -32.02 26.77 36.63
C HIS A 95 -30.62 27.40 36.50
N ASN A 96 -30.46 28.69 36.80
CA ASN A 96 -29.16 29.38 36.79
C ASN A 96 -28.14 28.82 37.82
N VAL A 97 -28.57 28.07 38.83
CA VAL A 97 -27.68 27.44 39.81
C VAL A 97 -27.19 26.07 39.32
N MET A 98 -27.83 25.49 38.31
CA MET A 98 -27.54 24.14 37.82
C MET A 98 -26.09 23.92 37.37
N PRO A 99 -25.43 24.82 36.63
CA PRO A 99 -24.05 24.62 36.24
C PRO A 99 -23.12 24.43 37.45
N ALA A 100 -23.34 25.21 38.51
CA ALA A 100 -22.62 25.09 39.77
C ALA A 100 -22.87 23.75 40.46
N ILE A 101 -24.14 23.32 40.49
CA ILE A 101 -24.54 22.05 41.10
C ILE A 101 -23.88 20.87 40.38
N ILE A 102 -23.86 20.88 39.05
CA ILE A 102 -23.24 19.84 38.23
C ILE A 102 -21.73 19.76 38.52
N ASP A 103 -21.04 20.90 38.62
CA ASP A 103 -19.61 20.94 38.96
C ASP A 103 -19.33 20.41 40.38
N GLY A 104 -20.21 20.74 41.33
CA GLY A 104 -20.10 20.24 42.70
C GLY A 104 -20.33 18.73 42.78
N ILE A 105 -21.37 18.22 42.12
CA ILE A 105 -21.66 16.78 42.05
C ILE A 105 -20.51 16.03 41.36
N ASP A 106 -20.00 16.54 40.23
CA ASP A 106 -18.86 15.96 39.52
C ASP A 106 -17.64 15.83 40.44
N ALA A 107 -17.27 16.91 41.14
CA ALA A 107 -16.15 16.87 42.09
C ALA A 107 -16.39 15.85 43.22
N MET A 108 -17.63 15.77 43.74
CA MET A 108 -17.98 14.89 44.85
C MET A 108 -17.94 13.41 44.47
N VAL A 109 -18.46 13.02 43.31
CA VAL A 109 -18.49 11.60 42.91
C VAL A 109 -17.08 11.03 42.69
N HIS A 110 -16.08 11.90 42.48
CA HIS A 110 -14.68 11.52 42.36
C HIS A 110 -13.93 11.50 43.71
N MET A 111 -14.57 11.83 44.84
CA MET A 111 -13.96 11.79 46.17
C MET A 111 -13.89 10.36 46.71
N LYS A 112 -12.71 9.94 47.20
CA LYS A 112 -12.46 8.55 47.63
C LYS A 112 -13.31 8.10 48.80
N ALA A 113 -13.74 9.03 49.66
CA ALA A 113 -14.49 8.74 50.88
C ALA A 113 -16.01 8.91 50.71
N LEU A 114 -16.52 9.15 49.50
CA LEU A 114 -17.97 9.27 49.28
C LEU A 114 -18.64 7.93 49.61
N PRO A 115 -19.60 7.88 50.57
CA PRO A 115 -20.34 6.66 50.85
C PRO A 115 -21.09 6.21 49.60
N ALA A 116 -20.91 4.97 49.18
CA ALA A 116 -21.44 4.51 47.90
C ALA A 116 -22.98 4.61 47.81
N GLY A 117 -23.68 4.41 48.94
CA GLY A 117 -25.12 4.62 49.07
C GLY A 117 -25.62 6.04 48.78
N ASN A 118 -24.73 7.04 48.73
CA ASN A 118 -25.08 8.41 48.36
C ASN A 118 -25.28 8.58 46.86
N VAL A 119 -24.64 7.75 46.02
CA VAL A 119 -24.76 7.82 44.56
C VAL A 119 -26.22 7.61 44.11
N PRO A 120 -26.95 6.59 44.60
CA PRO A 120 -28.38 6.46 44.34
C PRO A 120 -29.23 7.67 44.76
N LEU A 121 -28.93 8.29 45.91
CA LEU A 121 -29.64 9.48 46.39
C LEU A 121 -29.44 10.68 45.46
N ILE A 122 -28.20 10.88 44.99
CA ILE A 122 -27.86 11.93 44.02
C ILE A 122 -28.63 11.73 42.72
N LEU A 123 -28.57 10.51 42.16
CA LEU A 123 -29.23 10.18 40.90
C LEU A 123 -30.75 10.27 40.99
N GLN A 124 -31.36 9.76 42.08
CA GLN A 124 -32.79 9.85 42.29
C GLN A 124 -33.27 11.31 42.37
N ALA A 125 -32.56 12.16 43.14
CA ALA A 125 -32.87 13.58 43.22
C ALA A 125 -32.70 14.28 41.86
N PHE A 126 -31.65 13.93 41.11
CA PHE A 126 -31.42 14.47 39.77
C PHE A 126 -32.55 14.11 38.80
N PHE A 127 -32.89 12.83 38.67
CA PHE A 127 -33.95 12.37 37.76
C PHE A 127 -35.33 12.91 38.15
N GLN A 128 -35.59 13.15 39.44
CA GLN A 128 -36.88 13.66 39.92
C GLN A 128 -37.04 15.17 39.69
N HIS A 129 -35.97 15.95 39.77
CA HIS A 129 -36.04 17.41 39.83
C HIS A 129 -35.43 18.13 38.64
N THR A 130 -34.64 17.43 37.82
CA THR A 130 -33.91 18.00 36.69
C THR A 130 -34.14 17.19 35.42
N THR A 131 -34.12 17.89 34.28
CA THR A 131 -34.18 17.30 32.94
C THR A 131 -32.89 17.62 32.19
N CYS A 132 -32.22 16.61 31.63
CA CYS A 132 -30.91 16.81 30.97
C CYS A 132 -31.02 17.78 29.78
N GLN A 133 -32.11 17.69 29.02
CA GLN A 133 -32.37 18.46 27.79
C GLN A 133 -32.53 19.97 28.05
N SER A 134 -32.89 20.37 29.27
CA SER A 134 -32.99 21.80 29.63
C SER A 134 -31.65 22.44 29.94
N GLN A 135 -30.57 21.65 30.08
CA GLN A 135 -29.23 22.14 30.39
C GLN A 135 -28.48 22.60 29.14
N THR A 136 -27.46 23.45 29.32
CA THR A 136 -26.61 23.90 28.21
C THR A 136 -25.83 22.72 27.61
N ARG A 137 -25.34 22.85 26.37
CA ARG A 137 -24.53 21.80 25.73
C ARG A 137 -23.38 21.34 26.62
N GLY A 138 -22.63 22.28 27.20
CA GLY A 138 -21.46 21.99 28.03
C GLY A 138 -21.81 21.28 29.33
N ASP A 139 -22.95 21.64 29.93
CA ASP A 139 -23.44 20.99 31.14
C ASP A 139 -23.88 19.55 30.87
N ARG A 140 -24.55 19.30 29.72
CA ARG A 140 -24.89 17.94 29.28
C ARG A 140 -23.63 17.10 29.04
N THR A 141 -22.58 17.67 28.44
CA THR A 141 -21.29 16.98 28.30
C THR A 141 -20.76 16.50 29.66
N LYS A 142 -20.80 17.35 30.69
CA LYS A 142 -20.39 16.97 32.06
C LYS A 142 -21.28 15.87 32.64
N LEU A 143 -22.61 16.01 32.51
CA LEU A 143 -23.56 14.99 32.98
C LEU A 143 -23.31 13.62 32.34
N PHE A 144 -23.08 13.54 31.03
CA PHE A 144 -22.76 12.26 30.38
C PHE A 144 -21.41 11.68 30.82
N ASN A 145 -20.42 12.52 31.13
CA ASN A 145 -19.16 12.07 31.72
C ASN A 145 -19.35 11.56 33.16
N ILE A 146 -20.21 12.21 33.96
CA ILE A 146 -20.59 11.73 35.28
C ILE A 146 -21.28 10.36 35.14
N PHE A 147 -22.29 10.21 34.28
CA PHE A 147 -22.97 8.92 34.08
C PHE A 147 -22.00 7.82 33.62
N LYS A 148 -21.09 8.15 32.70
CA LYS A 148 -20.02 7.25 32.28
C LYS A 148 -19.14 6.82 33.46
N TYR A 149 -18.70 7.76 34.28
CA TYR A 149 -17.89 7.47 35.47
C TYR A 149 -18.64 6.59 36.48
N LEU A 150 -19.91 6.90 36.74
CA LEU A 150 -20.74 6.18 37.69
C LEU A 150 -21.00 4.73 37.23
N THR A 151 -21.31 4.52 35.96
CA THR A 151 -21.53 3.16 35.40
C THR A 151 -20.27 2.28 35.44
N LEU A 152 -19.08 2.88 35.49
CA LEU A 152 -17.82 2.16 35.64
C LEU A 152 -17.45 1.90 37.11
N THR A 153 -17.77 2.83 38.01
CA THR A 153 -17.23 2.86 39.38
C THR A 153 -18.21 2.32 40.43
N TYR A 154 -19.52 2.55 40.28
CA TYR A 154 -20.56 2.27 41.28
C TYR A 154 -21.57 1.21 40.80
N LYS A 155 -21.07 0.13 40.21
CA LYS A 155 -21.91 -0.89 39.54
C LYS A 155 -22.92 -1.56 40.48
N GLU A 156 -22.54 -1.84 41.71
CA GLU A 156 -23.39 -2.55 42.69
C GLU A 156 -24.56 -1.67 43.13
N GLU A 157 -24.30 -0.41 43.41
CA GLU A 157 -25.30 0.57 43.85
C GLU A 157 -26.28 0.87 42.73
N LEU A 158 -25.77 1.05 41.50
CA LEU A 158 -26.62 1.24 40.33
C LEU A 158 -27.52 0.02 40.10
N THR A 159 -26.97 -1.19 40.16
CA THR A 159 -27.74 -2.45 40.01
C THR A 159 -28.87 -2.54 41.05
N THR A 160 -28.64 -2.03 42.26
CA THR A 160 -29.65 -1.97 43.33
C THR A 160 -30.80 -1.00 43.00
N MET A 161 -30.53 0.08 42.27
CA MET A 161 -31.58 0.98 41.74
C MET A 161 -32.41 0.31 40.61
N ALA A 162 -31.96 -0.83 40.08
CA ALA A 162 -32.66 -1.63 39.08
C ALA A 162 -33.18 -0.80 37.89
N GLY A 163 -34.48 -0.87 37.59
CA GLY A 163 -35.09 -0.18 36.46
C GLY A 163 -35.15 1.34 36.61
N ASP A 164 -35.14 1.89 37.83
CA ASP A 164 -35.24 3.34 38.05
C ASP A 164 -34.01 4.08 37.48
N PHE A 165 -32.83 3.48 37.61
CA PHE A 165 -31.61 4.02 37.01
C PHE A 165 -31.65 3.95 35.48
N VAL A 166 -32.07 2.82 34.91
CA VAL A 166 -32.18 2.63 33.46
C VAL A 166 -33.16 3.63 32.86
N TYR A 167 -34.33 3.80 33.48
CA TYR A 167 -35.33 4.77 33.08
C TYR A 167 -34.81 6.21 33.16
N GLY A 168 -34.14 6.57 34.25
CA GLY A 168 -33.51 7.89 34.40
C GLY A 168 -32.42 8.16 33.36
N LEU A 169 -31.62 7.15 33.03
CA LEU A 169 -30.57 7.26 32.01
C LEU A 169 -31.14 7.40 30.60
N ILE A 170 -32.16 6.60 30.24
CA ILE A 170 -32.93 6.72 28.99
C ILE A 170 -33.45 8.14 28.81
N ASN A 171 -34.17 8.65 29.81
CA ASN A 171 -34.73 10.01 29.80
C ASN A 171 -33.65 11.10 29.75
N SER A 172 -32.44 10.81 30.24
CA SER A 172 -31.33 11.77 30.19
C SER A 172 -30.65 11.83 28.83
N ILE A 173 -30.71 10.75 28.04
CA ILE A 173 -30.15 10.68 26.69
C ILE A 173 -31.15 11.16 25.63
N ASP A 174 -32.45 10.95 25.86
CA ASP A 174 -33.51 11.25 24.90
C ASP A 174 -33.40 12.67 24.31
N GLY A 175 -33.51 12.80 23.00
CA GLY A 175 -33.46 14.10 22.31
C GLY A 175 -32.10 14.81 22.29
N GLU A 176 -30.98 14.17 22.65
CA GLU A 176 -29.64 14.74 22.41
C GLU A 176 -29.32 14.84 20.91
N ARG A 177 -28.76 15.96 20.48
CA ARG A 177 -28.48 16.24 19.05
C ARG A 177 -27.05 16.67 18.79
N ASP A 178 -26.28 17.05 19.82
CA ASP A 178 -24.90 17.47 19.62
C ASP A 178 -24.00 16.24 19.40
N PRO A 179 -23.27 16.16 18.27
CA PRO A 179 -22.45 14.99 17.93
C PRO A 179 -21.35 14.71 18.96
N ARG A 180 -20.88 15.71 19.72
CA ARG A 180 -19.87 15.52 20.76
C ARG A 180 -20.44 14.81 21.98
N ASN A 181 -21.69 15.09 22.33
CA ASN A 181 -22.37 14.40 23.42
C ASN A 181 -22.75 12.98 22.99
N LEU A 182 -23.25 12.81 21.76
CA LEU A 182 -23.55 11.48 21.21
C LEU A 182 -22.32 10.59 21.14
N GLU A 183 -21.15 11.15 20.81
CA GLU A 183 -19.88 10.42 20.82
C GLU A 183 -19.54 9.85 22.21
N ILE A 184 -19.75 10.64 23.27
CA ILE A 184 -19.53 10.22 24.65
C ILE A 184 -20.52 9.10 24.98
N ILE A 185 -21.81 9.31 24.72
CA ILE A 185 -22.87 8.33 24.99
C ILE A 185 -22.56 7.01 24.28
N PHE A 186 -22.35 7.03 22.96
CA PHE A 186 -22.08 5.82 22.20
C PHE A 186 -20.75 5.16 22.55
N SER A 187 -19.84 5.85 23.27
CA SER A 187 -18.57 5.27 23.71
C SER A 187 -18.71 4.31 24.88
N PHE A 188 -19.57 4.59 25.86
CA PHE A 188 -19.65 3.80 27.10
C PHE A 188 -20.90 2.92 27.16
N MET A 189 -21.96 3.29 26.44
CA MET A 189 -23.22 2.56 26.46
C MET A 189 -23.12 1.10 26.01
N PRO A 190 -22.28 0.71 25.01
CA PRO A 190 -22.15 -0.70 24.65
C PRO A 190 -21.67 -1.59 25.80
N GLU A 191 -20.68 -1.13 26.58
CA GLU A 191 -20.18 -1.89 27.74
C GLU A 191 -21.23 -1.95 28.85
N PHE A 192 -21.95 -0.85 29.08
CA PHE A 192 -23.03 -0.81 30.05
C PHE A 192 -24.15 -1.79 29.69
N MET A 193 -24.70 -1.70 28.47
CA MET A 193 -25.83 -2.53 28.02
C MET A 193 -25.49 -4.03 27.94
N ALA A 194 -24.23 -4.38 27.71
CA ALA A 194 -23.79 -5.77 27.69
C ALA A 194 -23.75 -6.42 29.08
N ASN A 195 -23.55 -5.63 30.14
CA ASN A 195 -23.27 -6.14 31.48
C ASN A 195 -24.34 -5.78 32.52
N TYR A 196 -25.26 -4.87 32.22
CA TYR A 196 -26.28 -4.38 33.13
C TYR A 196 -27.67 -4.93 32.78
N PRO A 197 -28.48 -5.39 33.76
CA PRO A 197 -29.82 -5.91 33.48
C PRO A 197 -30.79 -4.79 33.07
N LEU A 198 -31.23 -4.79 31.80
CA LEU A 198 -32.17 -3.79 31.27
C LEU A 198 -33.63 -4.04 31.71
N LEU A 199 -33.94 -5.26 32.15
CA LEU A 199 -35.27 -5.66 32.62
C LEU A 199 -36.34 -5.42 31.54
N HIS A 200 -37.50 -4.87 31.91
CA HIS A 200 -38.58 -4.58 30.97
C HIS A 200 -38.33 -3.35 30.08
N LEU A 201 -37.19 -2.66 30.25
CA LEU A 201 -36.83 -1.43 29.54
C LEU A 201 -35.88 -1.66 28.35
N ALA A 202 -35.69 -2.92 27.93
CA ALA A 202 -34.77 -3.26 26.86
C ALA A 202 -35.20 -2.67 25.51
N GLU A 203 -36.51 -2.70 25.21
CA GLU A 203 -37.07 -2.14 23.98
C GLU A 203 -36.90 -0.61 23.96
N GLU A 204 -37.27 0.07 25.04
CA GLU A 204 -37.12 1.52 25.17
C GLU A 204 -35.65 1.92 25.05
N MET A 205 -34.73 1.18 25.69
CA MET A 205 -33.29 1.42 25.56
C MET A 205 -32.83 1.28 24.11
N PHE A 206 -33.30 0.27 23.37
CA PHE A 206 -32.97 0.10 21.96
C PHE A 206 -33.48 1.28 21.11
N GLU A 207 -34.74 1.69 21.31
CA GLU A 207 -35.38 2.78 20.56
C GLU A 207 -34.60 4.10 20.68
N ILE A 208 -34.01 4.38 21.85
CA ILE A 208 -33.23 5.61 22.04
C ILE A 208 -32.04 5.69 21.08
N PHE A 209 -31.44 4.54 20.72
CA PHE A 209 -30.33 4.48 19.78
C PHE A 209 -30.83 4.35 18.34
N ALA A 210 -31.87 3.54 18.11
CA ALA A 210 -32.42 3.28 16.79
C ALA A 210 -32.88 4.56 16.09
N CYS A 211 -33.36 5.56 16.84
CA CYS A 211 -33.80 6.83 16.27
C CYS A 211 -32.70 7.63 15.55
N TYR A 212 -31.41 7.35 15.83
CA TYR A 212 -30.27 7.97 15.15
C TYR A 212 -29.85 7.24 13.86
N PHE A 213 -30.50 6.12 13.51
CA PHE A 213 -30.11 5.27 12.39
C PHE A 213 -30.97 5.49 11.12
N PRO A 214 -30.36 5.68 9.93
CA PRO A 214 -28.93 5.87 9.69
C PRO A 214 -28.46 7.27 10.08
N ILE A 215 -27.17 7.42 10.42
CA ILE A 215 -26.63 8.74 10.75
C ILE A 215 -26.59 9.62 9.50
N ASP A 216 -27.36 10.71 9.54
CA ASP A 216 -27.32 11.80 8.56
C ASP A 216 -26.69 13.04 9.21
N PHE A 217 -25.37 13.20 9.01
CA PHE A 217 -24.56 14.25 9.63
C PHE A 217 -23.47 14.73 8.68
N ASN A 218 -23.38 16.04 8.48
CA ASN A 218 -22.30 16.68 7.73
C ASN A 218 -21.46 17.58 8.65
N PRO A 219 -20.18 17.25 8.93
CA PRO A 219 -19.33 18.06 9.78
C PRO A 219 -19.03 19.43 9.14
N SER A 220 -18.95 20.48 9.98
CA SER A 220 -18.56 21.82 9.52
C SER A 220 -17.10 21.81 9.05
N LYS A 221 -16.83 22.29 7.84
CA LYS A 221 -15.47 22.38 7.24
C LYS A 221 -14.49 23.27 8.04
N GLN A 222 -14.98 24.00 9.05
CA GLN A 222 -14.20 24.95 9.86
C GLN A 222 -13.82 24.42 11.26
N ASP A 223 -14.25 23.20 11.64
CA ASP A 223 -13.94 22.63 12.95
C ASP A 223 -12.68 21.74 12.87
N PRO A 224 -11.55 22.15 13.50
CA PRO A 224 -10.30 21.38 13.49
C PRO A 224 -10.36 20.08 14.32
N THR A 225 -11.45 19.83 15.04
CA THR A 225 -11.69 18.66 15.90
C THR A 225 -12.96 17.88 15.50
N ALA A 226 -13.45 18.06 14.26
CA ALA A 226 -14.72 17.51 13.83
C ALA A 226 -14.79 15.96 13.93
N ILE A 227 -15.72 15.47 14.74
CA ILE A 227 -16.15 14.06 14.71
C ILE A 227 -16.73 13.79 13.33
N THR A 228 -16.31 12.70 12.67
CA THR A 228 -16.84 12.37 11.35
C THR A 228 -18.14 11.59 11.45
N ARG A 229 -18.94 11.67 10.40
CA ARG A 229 -20.18 10.88 10.25
C ARG A 229 -19.93 9.39 10.45
N ASP A 230 -18.90 8.84 9.80
CA ASP A 230 -18.60 7.40 9.85
C ASP A 230 -18.11 6.96 11.24
N GLN A 231 -17.38 7.81 11.95
CA GLN A 231 -17.01 7.55 13.34
C GLN A 231 -18.24 7.44 14.24
N LEU A 232 -19.21 8.34 14.07
CA LEU A 232 -20.43 8.34 14.86
C LEU A 232 -21.33 7.15 14.49
N ALA A 233 -21.47 6.84 13.20
CA ALA A 233 -22.21 5.68 12.72
C ALA A 233 -21.64 4.37 13.26
N ALA A 234 -20.32 4.17 13.20
CA ALA A 234 -19.68 2.96 13.73
C ALA A 234 -19.91 2.78 15.24
N LYS A 235 -19.89 3.87 16.02
CA LYS A 235 -20.18 3.83 17.45
C LYS A 235 -21.66 3.55 17.74
N LEU A 236 -22.57 4.14 16.97
CA LEU A 236 -24.00 3.84 17.05
C LEU A 236 -24.26 2.36 16.76
N THR A 237 -23.65 1.81 15.71
CA THR A 237 -23.77 0.39 15.36
C THR A 237 -23.40 -0.49 16.55
N ASN A 238 -22.29 -0.21 17.25
CA ASN A 238 -21.91 -0.96 18.46
C ASN A 238 -22.94 -0.89 19.59
N CYS A 239 -23.70 0.20 19.70
CA CYS A 239 -24.79 0.32 20.68
C CYS A 239 -25.95 -0.60 20.30
N LEU A 240 -26.35 -0.61 19.02
CA LEU A 240 -27.47 -1.41 18.50
C LEU A 240 -27.21 -2.93 18.57
N VAL A 241 -25.95 -3.36 18.68
CA VAL A 241 -25.58 -4.78 18.82
C VAL A 241 -24.95 -5.13 20.17
N ALA A 242 -25.14 -4.29 21.18
CA ALA A 242 -24.48 -4.44 22.48
C ALA A 242 -25.07 -5.54 23.37
N ASN A 243 -26.38 -5.82 23.24
CA ASN A 243 -27.11 -6.76 24.07
C ASN A 243 -27.89 -7.76 23.20
N ASN A 244 -27.86 -9.04 23.56
CA ASN A 244 -28.53 -10.11 22.80
C ASN A 244 -30.05 -9.94 22.69
N GLU A 245 -30.69 -9.28 23.66
CA GLU A 245 -32.12 -8.98 23.64
C GLU A 245 -32.50 -8.05 22.47
N PHE A 246 -31.53 -7.32 21.89
CA PHE A 246 -31.77 -6.40 20.78
C PHE A 246 -31.87 -7.07 19.41
N ALA A 247 -31.59 -8.37 19.31
CA ALA A 247 -31.42 -9.02 18.01
C ALA A 247 -32.62 -8.88 17.07
N GLU A 248 -33.85 -9.05 17.58
CA GLU A 248 -35.07 -8.89 16.80
C GLU A 248 -35.19 -7.48 16.21
N TRP A 249 -35.13 -6.45 17.07
CA TRP A 249 -35.28 -5.06 16.65
C TRP A 249 -34.13 -4.58 15.76
N THR A 250 -32.90 -5.04 16.01
CA THR A 250 -31.74 -4.74 15.16
C THR A 250 -31.91 -5.29 13.75
N VAL A 251 -32.38 -6.53 13.62
CA VAL A 251 -32.62 -7.12 12.29
C VAL A 251 -33.75 -6.39 11.58
N VAL A 252 -34.86 -6.11 12.27
CA VAL A 252 -35.99 -5.36 11.70
C VAL A 252 -35.53 -3.99 11.20
N LEU A 253 -34.85 -3.21 12.05
CA LEU A 253 -34.33 -1.89 11.70
C LEU A 253 -33.41 -1.94 10.48
N ALA A 254 -32.45 -2.86 10.47
CA ALA A 254 -31.50 -2.98 9.36
C ALA A 254 -32.18 -3.38 8.05
N VAL A 255 -33.11 -4.34 8.08
CA VAL A 255 -33.82 -4.81 6.89
C VAL A 255 -34.72 -3.70 6.32
N GLU A 256 -35.48 -3.00 7.17
CA GLU A 256 -36.32 -1.87 6.73
C GLU A 256 -35.51 -0.74 6.09
N LYS A 257 -34.34 -0.40 6.66
CA LYS A 257 -33.50 0.67 6.14
C LYS A 257 -32.70 0.25 4.90
N LEU A 258 -32.46 -1.05 4.70
CA LEU A 258 -31.82 -1.57 3.49
C LEU A 258 -32.70 -1.40 2.25
N GLU A 259 -34.02 -1.30 2.40
CA GLU A 259 -34.96 -1.01 1.31
C GLU A 259 -34.87 0.45 0.80
N SER A 260 -34.13 1.32 1.50
CA SER A 260 -33.94 2.72 1.11
C SER A 260 -33.19 2.87 -0.23
N GLU A 261 -33.54 3.89 -1.02
CA GLU A 261 -32.78 4.25 -2.23
C GLU A 261 -31.45 4.96 -1.90
N LEU A 262 -31.25 5.42 -0.66
CA LEU A 262 -30.03 6.11 -0.25
C LEU A 262 -28.89 5.11 -0.05
N LEU A 263 -27.83 5.24 -0.86
CA LEU A 263 -26.64 4.38 -0.79
C LEU A 263 -26.05 4.31 0.63
N VAL A 264 -25.96 5.45 1.30
CA VAL A 264 -25.42 5.55 2.66
C VAL A 264 -26.27 4.77 3.66
N ALA A 265 -27.60 4.84 3.55
CA ALA A 265 -28.51 4.08 4.40
C ALA A 265 -28.38 2.56 4.16
N LYS A 266 -28.25 2.14 2.89
CA LYS A 266 -28.01 0.73 2.54
C LYS A 266 -26.70 0.20 3.13
N LEU A 267 -25.60 0.94 2.97
CA LEU A 267 -24.28 0.53 3.47
C LEU A 267 -24.27 0.42 4.99
N ASP A 268 -24.85 1.39 5.70
CA ASP A 268 -25.00 1.33 7.15
C ASP A 268 -25.85 0.13 7.59
N SER A 269 -26.92 -0.19 6.86
CA SER A 269 -27.81 -1.32 7.16
C SER A 269 -27.09 -2.66 7.00
N ILE A 270 -26.29 -2.80 5.94
CA ILE A 270 -25.48 -3.98 5.71
C ILE A 270 -24.37 -4.11 6.78
N GLU A 271 -23.73 -3.00 7.16
CA GLU A 271 -22.73 -3.02 8.24
C GLU A 271 -23.38 -3.35 9.59
N LEU A 272 -24.60 -2.89 9.87
CA LEU A 272 -25.35 -3.27 11.06
C LEU A 272 -25.64 -4.78 11.08
N LEU A 273 -26.08 -5.38 9.96
CA LEU A 273 -26.24 -6.83 9.84
C LEU A 273 -24.93 -7.60 10.00
N HIS A 274 -23.83 -7.07 9.44
CA HIS A 274 -22.49 -7.65 9.63
C HIS A 274 -22.08 -7.62 11.10
N GLN A 275 -22.24 -6.49 11.80
CA GLN A 275 -21.90 -6.40 13.22
C GLN A 275 -22.83 -7.26 14.09
N ALA A 276 -24.11 -7.38 13.74
CA ALA A 276 -25.03 -8.30 14.39
C ALA A 276 -24.51 -9.75 14.29
N ALA A 277 -24.05 -10.17 13.09
CA ALA A 277 -23.45 -11.48 12.89
C ALA A 277 -22.19 -11.73 13.72
N VAL A 278 -21.37 -10.69 13.91
CA VAL A 278 -20.13 -10.78 14.70
C VAL A 278 -20.42 -10.84 16.21
N LYS A 279 -21.40 -10.06 16.69
CA LYS A 279 -21.64 -9.84 18.12
C LYS A 279 -22.66 -10.79 18.72
N PHE A 280 -23.75 -11.08 18.02
CA PHE A 280 -24.77 -11.98 18.54
C PHE A 280 -24.35 -13.46 18.38
N PRO A 281 -24.67 -14.32 19.36
CA PRO A 281 -24.53 -15.76 19.18
C PRO A 281 -25.39 -16.29 18.02
N PRO A 282 -24.94 -17.32 17.27
CA PRO A 282 -25.73 -17.91 16.19
C PRO A 282 -27.15 -18.32 16.58
N SER A 283 -27.34 -18.83 17.79
CA SER A 283 -28.65 -19.25 18.31
C SER A 283 -29.63 -18.10 18.50
N VAL A 284 -29.14 -16.88 18.69
CA VAL A 284 -29.97 -15.68 18.84
C VAL A 284 -30.41 -15.16 17.47
N LEU A 285 -29.56 -15.27 16.45
CA LEU A 285 -29.88 -14.86 15.08
C LEU A 285 -30.64 -15.90 14.26
N GLU A 286 -30.63 -17.17 14.68
CA GLU A 286 -31.29 -18.29 13.98
C GLU A 286 -32.76 -18.01 13.60
N PRO A 287 -33.61 -17.48 14.49
CA PRO A 287 -35.00 -17.18 14.15
C PRO A 287 -35.17 -16.11 13.07
N HIS A 288 -34.16 -15.27 12.86
CA HIS A 288 -34.21 -14.09 11.98
C HIS A 288 -33.45 -14.30 10.67
N PHE A 289 -32.73 -15.42 10.51
CA PHE A 289 -31.85 -15.63 9.37
C PHE A 289 -32.56 -15.56 8.02
N ASP A 290 -33.77 -16.11 7.89
CA ASP A 290 -34.49 -16.09 6.61
C ASP A 290 -34.80 -14.66 6.16
N GLN A 291 -35.14 -13.77 7.10
CA GLN A 291 -35.38 -12.35 6.82
C GLN A 291 -34.08 -11.66 6.38
N ILE A 292 -32.98 -11.88 7.12
CA ILE A 292 -31.66 -11.34 6.78
C ILE A 292 -31.22 -11.83 5.40
N TRP A 293 -31.39 -13.12 5.12
CA TRP A 293 -31.02 -13.72 3.85
C TRP A 293 -31.83 -13.14 2.70
N GLN A 294 -33.15 -12.98 2.82
CA GLN A 294 -33.93 -12.34 1.74
C GLN A 294 -33.43 -10.92 1.45
N ALA A 295 -33.12 -10.14 2.48
CA ALA A 295 -32.63 -8.76 2.34
C ALA A 295 -31.22 -8.69 1.71
N LEU A 296 -30.29 -9.57 2.11
CA LEU A 296 -28.97 -9.63 1.48
C LEU A 296 -29.01 -10.23 0.07
N LYS A 297 -29.95 -11.16 -0.17
CA LYS A 297 -30.13 -11.81 -1.47
C LYS A 297 -30.55 -10.80 -2.53
N THR A 298 -31.45 -9.86 -2.25
CA THR A 298 -31.85 -8.83 -3.23
C THR A 298 -30.67 -7.97 -3.69
N GLU A 299 -29.68 -7.74 -2.82
CA GLU A 299 -28.49 -6.95 -3.12
C GLU A 299 -27.33 -7.79 -3.71
N THR A 300 -27.32 -9.11 -3.52
CA THR A 300 -26.27 -10.01 -4.03
C THR A 300 -26.68 -10.83 -5.27
N PHE A 301 -27.98 -11.00 -5.50
CA PHE A 301 -28.53 -11.89 -6.52
C PHE A 301 -29.84 -11.33 -7.11
N PRO A 302 -29.86 -10.83 -8.37
CA PRO A 302 -28.94 -11.09 -9.48
C PRO A 302 -27.63 -10.29 -9.47
N GLY A 303 -27.38 -9.50 -8.42
CA GLY A 303 -26.21 -8.64 -8.24
C GLY A 303 -26.62 -7.17 -8.21
N ALA A 304 -26.10 -6.41 -7.24
CA ALA A 304 -26.32 -4.96 -7.17
C ALA A 304 -25.54 -4.23 -8.27
N ASP A 305 -26.14 -3.17 -8.82
CA ASP A 305 -25.47 -2.27 -9.76
C ASP A 305 -24.30 -1.50 -9.10
N ASN A 306 -24.29 -1.43 -7.77
CA ASN A 306 -23.25 -0.80 -6.97
C ASN A 306 -22.29 -1.86 -6.37
N GLU A 307 -21.01 -1.75 -6.72
CA GLU A 307 -19.96 -2.69 -6.30
C GLU A 307 -19.72 -2.67 -4.78
N ASP A 308 -19.85 -1.51 -4.13
CA ASP A 308 -19.65 -1.37 -2.68
C ASP A 308 -20.77 -2.09 -1.91
N ILE A 309 -22.02 -1.96 -2.37
CA ILE A 309 -23.16 -2.70 -1.81
C ILE A 309 -22.94 -4.21 -1.95
N LEU A 310 -22.58 -4.67 -3.15
CA LEU A 310 -22.35 -6.09 -3.40
C LEU A 310 -21.27 -6.66 -2.48
N LYS A 311 -20.15 -5.94 -2.36
CA LYS A 311 -19.02 -6.34 -1.49
C LYS A 311 -19.41 -6.33 -0.02
N ALA A 312 -20.11 -5.30 0.45
CA ALA A 312 -20.58 -5.22 1.83
C ALA A 312 -21.56 -6.37 2.14
N SER A 313 -22.50 -6.66 1.24
CA SER A 313 -23.50 -7.70 1.44
C SER A 313 -22.89 -9.10 1.46
N LEU A 314 -21.93 -9.38 0.56
CA LEU A 314 -21.19 -10.65 0.60
C LEU A 314 -20.34 -10.79 1.87
N LYS A 315 -19.76 -9.69 2.38
CA LYS A 315 -19.03 -9.67 3.65
C LYS A 315 -19.97 -9.96 4.83
N ALA A 316 -21.14 -9.34 4.88
CA ALA A 316 -22.15 -9.59 5.91
C ALA A 316 -22.64 -11.04 5.89
N LEU A 317 -22.95 -11.57 4.70
CA LEU A 317 -23.31 -12.98 4.52
C LEU A 317 -22.18 -13.91 4.97
N GLY A 318 -20.93 -13.60 4.62
CA GLY A 318 -19.76 -14.36 5.05
C GLY A 318 -19.63 -14.42 6.56
N ALA A 319 -19.76 -13.29 7.25
CA ALA A 319 -19.71 -13.23 8.71
C ALA A 319 -20.81 -14.09 9.37
N LEU A 320 -22.03 -14.08 8.82
CA LEU A 320 -23.15 -14.93 9.29
C LEU A 320 -22.82 -16.42 9.16
N LEU A 321 -22.34 -16.83 7.99
CA LEU A 321 -22.05 -18.25 7.71
C LEU A 321 -20.82 -18.74 8.51
N GLU A 322 -19.77 -17.94 8.61
CA GLU A 322 -18.59 -18.26 9.42
C GLU A 322 -18.92 -18.37 10.90
N ARG A 323 -19.76 -17.46 11.42
CA ARG A 323 -20.18 -17.52 12.82
C ARG A 323 -21.07 -18.74 13.08
N ALA A 324 -21.97 -19.05 12.16
CA ALA A 324 -22.83 -20.22 12.24
C ALA A 324 -22.05 -21.55 12.18
N ALA A 325 -20.89 -21.59 11.52
CA ALA A 325 -20.05 -22.80 11.40
C ALA A 325 -19.62 -23.40 12.75
N HIS A 326 -19.60 -22.61 13.82
CA HIS A 326 -19.36 -23.10 15.18
C HIS A 326 -20.51 -23.95 15.74
N VAL A 327 -21.70 -23.89 15.14
CA VAL A 327 -22.90 -24.64 15.52
C VAL A 327 -23.42 -25.40 14.29
N PRO A 328 -23.00 -26.67 14.07
CA PRO A 328 -23.25 -27.38 12.81
C PRO A 328 -24.71 -27.45 12.37
N SER A 329 -25.67 -27.59 13.29
CA SER A 329 -27.10 -27.60 12.96
C SER A 329 -27.56 -26.29 12.31
N ILE A 330 -27.12 -25.16 12.85
CA ILE A 330 -27.45 -23.81 12.36
C ILE A 330 -26.72 -23.57 11.03
N SER A 331 -25.41 -23.85 10.99
CA SER A 331 -24.59 -23.75 9.76
C SER A 331 -25.25 -24.48 8.59
N HIS A 332 -25.59 -25.75 8.78
CA HIS A 332 -26.16 -26.58 7.72
C HIS A 332 -27.55 -26.08 7.29
N SER A 333 -28.35 -25.54 8.22
CA SER A 333 -29.65 -24.93 7.92
C SER A 333 -29.48 -23.69 7.03
N TYR A 334 -28.65 -22.74 7.47
CA TYR A 334 -28.36 -21.49 6.75
C TYR A 334 -27.84 -21.78 5.35
N GLN A 335 -26.82 -22.63 5.27
CA GLN A 335 -26.19 -22.95 4.00
C GLN A 335 -27.10 -23.76 3.09
N THR A 336 -28.02 -24.58 3.62
CA THR A 336 -29.01 -25.25 2.77
C THR A 336 -29.97 -24.26 2.13
N SER A 337 -30.41 -23.23 2.87
CA SER A 337 -31.24 -22.15 2.34
C SER A 337 -30.51 -21.35 1.24
N VAL A 338 -29.26 -20.94 1.50
CA VAL A 338 -28.46 -20.17 0.54
C VAL A 338 -28.09 -20.99 -0.69
N LEU A 339 -27.54 -22.21 -0.50
CA LEU A 339 -27.13 -23.09 -1.60
C LEU A 339 -28.33 -23.55 -2.45
N GLY A 340 -29.52 -23.68 -1.86
CA GLY A 340 -30.75 -23.99 -2.59
C GLY A 340 -31.08 -22.97 -3.68
N VAL A 341 -30.69 -21.70 -3.50
CA VAL A 341 -30.87 -20.63 -4.48
C VAL A 341 -29.81 -20.69 -5.59
N VAL A 342 -28.54 -20.92 -5.22
CA VAL A 342 -27.41 -20.73 -6.14
C VAL A 342 -27.01 -22.00 -6.91
N LEU A 343 -27.16 -23.19 -6.33
CA LEU A 343 -26.76 -24.46 -6.99
C LEU A 343 -27.45 -24.68 -8.35
N PRO A 344 -28.76 -24.40 -8.55
CA PRO A 344 -29.38 -24.53 -9.86
C PRO A 344 -28.73 -23.66 -10.94
N GLN A 345 -28.16 -22.52 -10.53
CA GLN A 345 -27.56 -21.52 -11.42
C GLN A 345 -26.10 -21.84 -11.78
N LEU A 346 -25.45 -22.69 -10.97
CA LEU A 346 -24.10 -23.21 -11.26
C LEU A 346 -24.10 -24.33 -12.31
N SER A 347 -25.29 -24.83 -12.70
CA SER A 347 -25.43 -25.93 -13.66
C SER A 347 -25.12 -25.56 -15.11
N ASP A 348 -25.11 -24.26 -15.46
CA ASP A 348 -24.76 -23.78 -16.79
C ASP A 348 -24.01 -22.44 -16.70
N VAL A 349 -22.74 -22.49 -17.10
CA VAL A 349 -21.78 -21.38 -17.07
C VAL A 349 -22.15 -20.20 -17.97
N ASN A 350 -23.13 -20.38 -18.86
CA ASN A 350 -23.62 -19.34 -19.76
C ASN A 350 -24.88 -18.63 -19.22
N GLN A 351 -25.41 -19.06 -18.07
CA GLN A 351 -26.53 -18.37 -17.44
C GLN A 351 -26.11 -16.99 -16.94
N ARG A 352 -27.00 -16.00 -17.10
CA ARG A 352 -26.79 -14.63 -16.64
C ARG A 352 -26.42 -14.55 -15.15
N LEU A 353 -26.96 -15.47 -14.35
CA LEU A 353 -26.82 -15.48 -12.89
C LEU A 353 -25.65 -16.34 -12.40
N PHE A 354 -24.85 -16.89 -13.31
CA PHE A 354 -23.72 -17.76 -12.97
C PHE A 354 -22.66 -17.06 -12.11
N HIS A 355 -22.26 -15.85 -12.48
CA HIS A 355 -21.23 -15.10 -11.74
C HIS A 355 -21.69 -14.68 -10.33
N PRO A 356 -22.88 -14.08 -10.14
CA PRO A 356 -23.44 -13.85 -8.80
C PRO A 356 -23.57 -15.12 -7.97
N ALA A 357 -24.07 -16.22 -8.56
CA ALA A 357 -24.19 -17.51 -7.88
C ALA A 357 -22.83 -18.05 -7.42
N THR A 358 -21.79 -17.90 -8.25
CA THR A 358 -20.42 -18.31 -7.93
C THR A 358 -19.86 -17.53 -6.75
N ALA A 359 -20.04 -16.19 -6.74
CA ALA A 359 -19.57 -15.36 -5.63
C ALA A 359 -20.19 -15.80 -4.29
N ILE A 360 -21.50 -16.01 -4.26
CA ILE A 360 -22.22 -16.49 -3.06
C ILE A 360 -21.78 -17.91 -2.68
N ALA A 361 -21.59 -18.80 -3.66
CA ALA A 361 -21.14 -20.17 -3.40
C ALA A 361 -19.76 -20.21 -2.72
N LEU A 362 -18.83 -19.34 -3.13
CA LEU A 362 -17.51 -19.22 -2.50
C LEU A 362 -17.62 -18.66 -1.07
N VAL A 363 -18.56 -17.75 -0.81
CA VAL A 363 -18.86 -17.29 0.57
C VAL A 363 -19.37 -18.46 1.43
N CYS A 364 -20.20 -19.36 0.89
CA CYS A 364 -20.60 -20.58 1.61
C CYS A 364 -19.41 -21.48 1.95
N VAL A 365 -18.45 -21.66 1.03
CA VAL A 365 -17.22 -22.43 1.27
C VAL A 365 -16.35 -21.77 2.35
N ALA A 366 -16.25 -20.43 2.36
CA ALA A 366 -15.53 -19.72 3.40
C ALA A 366 -16.17 -19.93 4.80
N GLY A 367 -17.51 -20.01 4.85
CA GLY A 367 -18.29 -20.28 6.06
C GLY A 367 -18.10 -21.69 6.61
N ASP A 368 -18.44 -22.72 5.83
CA ASP A 368 -18.34 -24.14 6.24
C ASP A 368 -17.83 -24.97 5.05
N ALA A 369 -16.49 -25.04 4.95
CA ALA A 369 -15.84 -25.58 3.76
C ALA A 369 -16.27 -27.02 3.43
N PRO A 370 -16.25 -28.00 4.35
CA PRO A 370 -16.68 -29.37 4.02
C PRO A 370 -18.12 -29.44 3.51
N PHE A 371 -19.05 -28.75 4.17
CA PHE A 371 -20.47 -28.83 3.84
C PHE A 371 -20.79 -28.18 2.49
N ALA A 372 -20.30 -26.96 2.25
CA ALA A 372 -20.55 -26.24 1.01
C ALA A 372 -19.79 -26.86 -0.18
N ALA A 373 -18.50 -27.17 0.01
CA ALA A 373 -17.66 -27.65 -1.07
C ALA A 373 -18.20 -28.95 -1.65
N ASP A 374 -18.60 -29.93 -0.84
CA ASP A 374 -19.14 -31.19 -1.36
C ASP A 374 -20.37 -30.97 -2.25
N LYS A 375 -21.29 -30.08 -1.86
CA LYS A 375 -22.48 -29.76 -2.66
C LYS A 375 -22.14 -29.05 -3.97
N ILE A 376 -21.23 -28.09 -3.92
CA ILE A 376 -20.78 -27.29 -5.08
C ILE A 376 -19.99 -28.17 -6.05
N LEU A 377 -19.00 -28.91 -5.55
CA LEU A 377 -18.18 -29.83 -6.34
C LEU A 377 -19.04 -30.93 -6.97
N ASN A 378 -20.05 -31.45 -6.25
CA ASN A 378 -20.97 -32.43 -6.82
C ASN A 378 -21.82 -31.84 -7.96
N SER A 379 -22.27 -30.59 -7.84
CA SER A 379 -22.98 -29.90 -8.92
C SER A 379 -22.13 -29.80 -10.19
N PHE A 380 -20.86 -29.43 -10.05
CA PHE A 380 -19.92 -29.39 -11.17
C PHE A 380 -19.59 -30.79 -11.71
N LEU A 381 -19.41 -31.79 -10.84
CA LEU A 381 -19.15 -33.17 -11.26
C LEU A 381 -20.31 -33.71 -12.09
N LEU A 382 -21.55 -33.54 -11.64
CA LEU A 382 -22.74 -33.97 -12.38
C LEU A 382 -22.81 -33.28 -13.75
N LYS A 383 -22.42 -31.99 -13.84
CA LYS A 383 -22.39 -31.28 -15.12
C LYS A 383 -21.33 -31.83 -16.07
N LEU A 384 -20.13 -32.13 -15.56
CA LEU A 384 -19.05 -32.73 -16.34
C LEU A 384 -19.43 -34.14 -16.82
N GLN A 385 -20.15 -34.91 -16.01
CA GLN A 385 -20.60 -36.27 -16.34
C GLN A 385 -21.84 -36.32 -17.25
N ALA A 386 -22.77 -35.37 -17.15
CA ALA A 386 -24.02 -35.34 -17.91
C ALA A 386 -23.81 -35.12 -19.42
N THR A 387 -22.60 -34.72 -19.83
CA THR A 387 -22.26 -34.54 -21.24
C THR A 387 -21.74 -35.88 -21.79
N GLU A 388 -22.65 -36.78 -22.15
CA GLU A 388 -22.31 -38.05 -22.79
C GLU A 388 -21.37 -37.80 -23.99
N LEU A 389 -20.23 -38.50 -24.03
CA LEU A 389 -19.12 -38.39 -24.99
C LEU A 389 -18.12 -37.22 -24.83
N GLY A 390 -17.93 -36.65 -23.63
CA GLY A 390 -16.75 -35.80 -23.39
C GLY A 390 -16.70 -34.52 -24.24
N THR A 391 -17.87 -34.01 -24.63
CA THR A 391 -18.05 -32.86 -25.53
C THR A 391 -18.48 -31.58 -24.79
N SER A 392 -18.26 -31.47 -23.47
CA SER A 392 -18.40 -30.16 -22.82
C SER A 392 -17.39 -29.22 -23.49
N PRO A 393 -17.82 -28.07 -24.06
CA PRO A 393 -16.90 -27.16 -24.73
C PRO A 393 -15.74 -26.80 -23.79
N PRO A 394 -14.48 -26.74 -24.27
CA PRO A 394 -13.32 -26.41 -23.45
C PRO A 394 -13.54 -25.17 -22.57
N ASP A 395 -14.18 -24.13 -23.12
CA ASP A 395 -14.55 -22.90 -22.42
C ASP A 395 -15.40 -23.14 -21.16
N GLN A 396 -16.33 -24.10 -21.19
CA GLN A 396 -17.17 -24.39 -20.04
C GLN A 396 -16.37 -25.11 -18.95
N ARG A 397 -15.52 -26.06 -19.34
CA ARG A 397 -14.65 -26.78 -18.40
C ARG A 397 -13.64 -25.85 -17.75
N ILE A 398 -13.07 -24.91 -18.50
CA ILE A 398 -12.17 -23.87 -17.98
C ILE A 398 -12.85 -23.07 -16.87
N LYS A 399 -14.06 -22.56 -17.11
CA LYS A 399 -14.82 -21.80 -16.10
C LYS A 399 -15.12 -22.65 -14.85
N ILE A 400 -15.48 -23.92 -15.04
CA ILE A 400 -15.72 -24.85 -13.92
C ILE A 400 -14.43 -25.06 -13.12
N TYR A 401 -13.31 -25.36 -13.78
CA TYR A 401 -12.02 -25.60 -13.13
C TYR A 401 -11.52 -24.38 -12.36
N GLN A 402 -11.72 -23.17 -12.88
CA GLN A 402 -11.38 -21.95 -12.16
C GLN A 402 -12.11 -21.85 -10.82
N ILE A 403 -13.40 -22.22 -10.77
CA ILE A 403 -14.18 -22.23 -9.53
C ILE A 403 -13.76 -23.39 -8.64
N VAL A 404 -13.57 -24.59 -9.20
CA VAL A 404 -13.09 -25.77 -8.45
C VAL A 404 -11.76 -25.48 -7.77
N ALA A 405 -10.82 -24.81 -8.45
CA ALA A 405 -9.55 -24.38 -7.87
C ALA A 405 -9.78 -23.44 -6.68
N GLN A 406 -10.68 -22.45 -6.79
CA GLN A 406 -11.03 -21.56 -5.69
C GLN A 406 -11.69 -22.30 -4.51
N VAL A 407 -12.57 -23.27 -4.78
CA VAL A 407 -13.18 -24.11 -3.74
C VAL A 407 -12.11 -24.93 -3.01
N TYR A 408 -11.19 -25.58 -3.74
CA TYR A 408 -10.08 -26.31 -3.11
C TYR A 408 -9.18 -25.37 -2.31
N LYS A 409 -8.82 -24.20 -2.84
CA LYS A 409 -8.02 -23.20 -2.15
C LYS A 409 -8.64 -22.76 -0.83
N LEU A 410 -9.91 -22.37 -0.83
CA LEU A 410 -10.63 -21.98 0.38
C LEU A 410 -10.73 -23.14 1.38
N THR A 411 -10.94 -24.36 0.90
CA THR A 411 -10.96 -25.56 1.73
C THR A 411 -9.60 -25.88 2.33
N ALA A 412 -8.51 -25.63 1.60
CA ALA A 412 -7.13 -25.78 2.04
C ALA A 412 -6.77 -24.79 3.15
N LEU A 413 -7.17 -23.52 3.00
CA LEU A 413 -7.00 -22.48 4.02
C LEU A 413 -7.73 -22.80 5.34
N ARG A 414 -8.75 -23.68 5.30
CA ARG A 414 -9.48 -24.20 6.47
C ARG A 414 -9.01 -25.59 6.90
N GLU A 415 -7.86 -26.05 6.41
CA GLU A 415 -7.23 -27.36 6.71
C GLU A 415 -8.20 -28.55 6.57
N SER A 416 -9.14 -28.46 5.63
CA SER A 416 -10.28 -29.38 5.55
C SER A 416 -10.34 -30.17 4.25
N LEU A 417 -9.31 -30.09 3.39
CA LEU A 417 -9.25 -30.83 2.12
C LEU A 417 -9.45 -32.33 2.29
N GLN A 418 -8.92 -32.91 3.37
CA GLN A 418 -9.03 -34.35 3.64
C GLN A 418 -10.47 -34.78 3.95
N LYS A 419 -11.29 -33.87 4.49
CA LYS A 419 -12.67 -34.13 4.93
C LYS A 419 -13.68 -34.16 3.77
N LEU A 420 -13.30 -33.67 2.59
CA LEU A 420 -14.16 -33.67 1.40
C LEU A 420 -14.56 -35.09 1.00
N ASN A 421 -15.76 -35.27 0.47
CA ASN A 421 -16.25 -36.58 0.08
C ASN A 421 -15.39 -37.18 -1.06
N THR A 422 -14.80 -38.35 -0.82
CA THR A 422 -13.97 -39.06 -1.81
C THR A 422 -14.75 -39.50 -3.04
N THR A 423 -16.05 -39.78 -2.92
CA THR A 423 -16.90 -40.18 -4.06
C THR A 423 -17.14 -39.04 -5.04
N ILE A 424 -16.95 -37.79 -4.60
CA ILE A 424 -17.06 -36.59 -5.43
C ILE A 424 -15.67 -36.12 -5.88
N ARG A 425 -14.73 -35.99 -4.93
CA ARG A 425 -13.41 -35.41 -5.21
C ARG A 425 -12.61 -36.26 -6.20
N VAL A 426 -12.62 -37.59 -6.08
CA VAL A 426 -11.76 -38.47 -6.88
C VAL A 426 -12.17 -38.42 -8.37
N PRO A 427 -13.45 -38.62 -8.73
CA PRO A 427 -13.87 -38.46 -10.13
C PRO A 427 -13.60 -37.08 -10.71
N LEU A 428 -13.72 -36.02 -9.90
CA LEU A 428 -13.43 -34.65 -10.35
C LEU A 428 -11.93 -34.45 -10.61
N GLN A 429 -11.07 -34.95 -9.72
CA GLN A 429 -9.62 -34.97 -9.92
C GLN A 429 -9.24 -35.78 -11.15
N ASP A 430 -9.90 -36.92 -11.39
CA ASP A 430 -9.64 -37.76 -12.55
C ASP A 430 -10.00 -37.04 -13.87
N ASP A 431 -11.08 -36.27 -13.89
CA ASP A 431 -11.44 -35.41 -15.04
C ASP A 431 -10.39 -34.32 -15.28
N VAL A 432 -9.93 -33.65 -14.22
CA VAL A 432 -8.86 -32.64 -14.27
C VAL A 432 -7.54 -33.24 -14.76
N ILE A 433 -7.17 -34.42 -14.28
CA ILE A 433 -5.97 -35.14 -14.72
C ILE A 433 -6.11 -35.58 -16.18
N ALA A 434 -7.31 -36.00 -16.61
CA ALA A 434 -7.56 -36.33 -18.01
C ALA A 434 -7.42 -35.10 -18.93
N ALA A 435 -7.83 -33.92 -18.48
CA ALA A 435 -7.60 -32.65 -19.18
C ALA A 435 -6.11 -32.29 -19.25
N LEU A 436 -5.34 -32.49 -18.17
CA LEU A 436 -3.89 -32.30 -18.19
C LEU A 436 -3.22 -33.25 -19.21
N ARG A 437 -3.69 -34.50 -19.27
CA ARG A 437 -3.15 -35.57 -20.11
C ARG A 437 -3.56 -35.51 -21.59
N LEU A 438 -4.19 -34.42 -22.05
CA LEU A 438 -4.47 -34.24 -23.48
C LEU A 438 -3.19 -34.32 -24.33
N CYS A 439 -2.04 -33.93 -23.79
CA CYS A 439 -0.73 -34.08 -24.42
C CYS A 439 -0.30 -35.53 -24.70
N GLU A 440 -0.96 -36.54 -24.11
CA GLU A 440 -0.67 -37.96 -24.37
C GLU A 440 -1.29 -38.47 -25.67
N ARG A 441 -2.20 -37.71 -26.29
CA ARG A 441 -2.90 -38.15 -27.50
C ARG A 441 -2.01 -38.04 -28.74
N GLU A 442 -2.10 -39.01 -29.64
CA GLU A 442 -1.30 -39.01 -30.87
C GLU A 442 -1.65 -37.86 -31.82
N ASP A 443 -2.88 -37.37 -31.79
CA ASP A 443 -3.40 -36.27 -32.59
C ASP A 443 -3.32 -34.90 -31.89
N PHE A 444 -2.63 -34.79 -30.75
CA PHE A 444 -2.54 -33.55 -30.00
C PHE A 444 -1.71 -32.50 -30.76
N ASP A 445 -2.36 -31.41 -31.15
CA ASP A 445 -1.76 -30.32 -31.95
C ASP A 445 -1.58 -29.01 -31.17
N ALA A 446 -1.70 -29.06 -29.83
CA ALA A 446 -1.49 -27.92 -28.93
C ALA A 446 -2.29 -26.67 -29.29
N LYS A 447 -3.57 -26.83 -29.67
CA LYS A 447 -4.50 -25.71 -29.87
C LYS A 447 -4.58 -24.84 -28.63
N GLN A 448 -4.78 -23.54 -28.84
CA GLN A 448 -4.90 -22.56 -27.76
C GLN A 448 -5.95 -22.98 -26.71
N GLU A 449 -7.11 -23.47 -27.15
CA GLU A 449 -8.20 -23.91 -26.26
C GLU A 449 -7.78 -25.08 -25.35
N ASP A 450 -7.04 -26.05 -25.88
CA ASP A 450 -6.55 -27.19 -25.10
C ASP A 450 -5.47 -26.76 -24.10
N LEU A 451 -4.60 -25.82 -24.48
CA LEU A 451 -3.59 -25.26 -23.58
C LEU A 451 -4.22 -24.45 -22.44
N GLU A 452 -5.26 -23.65 -22.72
CA GLU A 452 -6.01 -22.94 -21.67
C GLU A 452 -6.74 -23.91 -20.74
N LEU A 453 -7.29 -25.01 -21.26
CA LEU A 453 -7.87 -26.07 -20.44
C LEU A 453 -6.82 -26.75 -19.55
N GLN A 454 -5.62 -27.04 -20.07
CA GLN A 454 -4.51 -27.57 -19.29
C GLN A 454 -4.03 -26.59 -18.21
N LYS A 455 -3.99 -25.29 -18.47
CA LYS A 455 -3.69 -24.26 -17.45
C LYS A 455 -4.74 -24.22 -16.34
N ALA A 456 -6.02 -24.32 -16.69
CA ALA A 456 -7.09 -24.40 -15.71
C ALA A 456 -6.99 -25.69 -14.88
N ALA A 457 -6.63 -26.81 -15.51
CA ALA A 457 -6.39 -28.07 -14.80
C ALA A 457 -5.19 -27.98 -13.83
N LEU A 458 -4.08 -27.37 -14.24
CA LEU A 458 -2.92 -27.11 -13.38
C LEU A 458 -3.30 -26.25 -12.17
N SER A 459 -4.16 -25.24 -12.36
CA SER A 459 -4.66 -24.40 -11.27
C SER A 459 -5.43 -25.21 -10.21
N VAL A 460 -6.23 -26.20 -10.65
CA VAL A 460 -6.92 -27.12 -9.72
C VAL A 460 -5.93 -28.04 -9.01
N LEU A 461 -4.97 -28.62 -9.74
CA LEU A 461 -3.98 -29.55 -9.19
C LEU A 461 -3.04 -28.89 -8.18
N ASN A 462 -2.68 -27.62 -8.37
CA ASN A 462 -1.91 -26.83 -7.41
C ASN A 462 -2.58 -26.84 -6.02
N GLU A 463 -3.90 -26.70 -5.99
CA GLU A 463 -4.67 -26.57 -4.74
C GLU A 463 -5.04 -27.93 -4.14
N CYS A 464 -5.20 -28.98 -4.96
CA CYS A 464 -5.59 -30.31 -4.49
C CYS A 464 -4.44 -31.33 -4.37
N ALA A 465 -3.19 -30.92 -4.67
CA ALA A 465 -1.99 -31.77 -4.57
C ALA A 465 -1.88 -32.55 -3.24
N PRO A 466 -2.18 -31.98 -2.05
CA PRO A 466 -2.09 -32.71 -0.77
C PRO A 466 -3.03 -33.91 -0.63
N VAL A 467 -4.07 -34.00 -1.45
CA VAL A 467 -5.11 -35.04 -1.39
C VAL A 467 -5.18 -35.91 -2.64
N LEU A 468 -4.18 -35.84 -3.53
CA LEU A 468 -4.05 -36.76 -4.66
C LEU A 468 -3.58 -38.14 -4.19
N SER A 469 -4.22 -39.19 -4.70
CA SER A 469 -3.78 -40.57 -4.48
C SER A 469 -2.48 -40.90 -5.21
N GLU A 470 -1.78 -41.95 -4.81
CA GLU A 470 -0.54 -42.40 -5.48
C GLU A 470 -0.75 -42.69 -6.98
N ALA A 471 -1.86 -43.35 -7.33
CA ALA A 471 -2.20 -43.62 -8.72
C ALA A 471 -2.42 -42.32 -9.53
N GLN A 472 -3.10 -41.34 -8.95
CA GLN A 472 -3.30 -40.03 -9.57
C GLN A 472 -1.99 -39.26 -9.72
N ARG A 473 -1.12 -39.26 -8.70
CA ARG A 473 0.21 -38.62 -8.78
C ARG A 473 1.08 -39.24 -9.88
N ALA A 474 1.07 -40.57 -10.03
CA ALA A 474 1.78 -41.24 -11.12
C ALA A 474 1.32 -40.76 -12.51
N LEU A 475 0.02 -40.57 -12.71
CA LEU A 475 -0.54 -40.01 -13.94
C LEU A 475 -0.15 -38.54 -14.14
N VAL A 476 -0.13 -37.74 -13.07
CA VAL A 476 0.33 -36.35 -13.11
C VAL A 476 1.81 -36.29 -13.52
N TYR A 477 2.70 -37.04 -12.87
CA TYR A 477 4.12 -37.06 -13.25
C TYR A 477 4.34 -37.45 -14.71
N LYS A 478 3.60 -38.45 -15.22
CA LYS A 478 3.64 -38.84 -16.62
C LYS A 478 3.26 -37.68 -17.55
N ALA A 479 2.19 -36.96 -17.23
CA ALA A 479 1.76 -35.78 -17.99
C ALA A 479 2.81 -34.67 -17.95
N LEU A 480 3.36 -34.36 -16.77
CA LEU A 480 4.39 -33.34 -16.60
C LEU A 480 5.67 -33.64 -17.39
N VAL A 481 6.11 -34.90 -17.44
CA VAL A 481 7.25 -35.34 -18.26
C VAL A 481 6.99 -35.11 -19.75
N GLN A 482 5.79 -35.37 -20.23
CA GLN A 482 5.46 -35.11 -21.63
C GLN A 482 5.35 -33.62 -21.93
N LEU A 483 4.68 -32.87 -21.06
CA LEU A 483 4.55 -31.42 -21.20
C LEU A 483 5.91 -30.73 -21.20
N ILE A 484 6.84 -31.12 -20.31
CA ILE A 484 8.17 -30.52 -20.27
C ILE A 484 9.00 -30.87 -21.50
N SER A 485 8.92 -32.11 -21.97
CA SER A 485 9.69 -32.60 -23.12
C SER A 485 9.10 -32.24 -24.48
N HIS A 486 7.87 -31.70 -24.52
CA HIS A 486 7.23 -31.31 -25.77
C HIS A 486 7.98 -30.16 -26.47
N PRO A 487 8.23 -30.25 -27.80
CA PRO A 487 9.11 -29.32 -28.52
C PRO A 487 8.53 -27.92 -28.75
N THR A 488 7.22 -27.73 -28.57
CA THR A 488 6.54 -26.45 -28.89
C THR A 488 5.64 -25.91 -27.79
N ILE A 489 5.32 -26.70 -26.75
CA ILE A 489 4.40 -26.27 -25.68
C ILE A 489 5.20 -25.53 -24.62
N ASP A 490 4.71 -24.38 -24.18
CA ASP A 490 5.27 -23.63 -23.06
C ASP A 490 4.18 -23.40 -21.99
N LEU A 491 4.01 -24.40 -21.10
CA LEU A 491 3.09 -24.34 -19.98
C LEU A 491 3.88 -24.27 -18.68
N ASP A 492 3.53 -23.31 -17.83
CA ASP A 492 4.09 -23.17 -16.49
C ASP A 492 3.32 -24.06 -15.49
N PHE A 493 4.03 -25.03 -14.92
CA PHE A 493 3.55 -25.91 -13.85
C PHE A 493 4.53 -25.95 -12.67
N THR A 494 5.35 -24.91 -12.51
CA THR A 494 6.36 -24.78 -11.46
C THR A 494 5.76 -24.86 -10.06
N VAL A 495 4.59 -24.24 -9.84
CA VAL A 495 3.87 -24.30 -8.55
C VAL A 495 3.53 -25.74 -8.18
N LEU A 496 3.08 -26.54 -9.16
CA LEU A 496 2.72 -27.94 -8.94
C LEU A 496 3.95 -28.79 -8.61
N THR A 497 5.05 -28.62 -9.36
CA THR A 497 6.29 -29.38 -9.10
C THR A 497 6.89 -29.04 -7.75
N VAL A 498 6.91 -27.76 -7.36
CA VAL A 498 7.36 -27.32 -6.02
C VAL A 498 6.49 -27.92 -4.93
N GLY A 499 5.16 -27.86 -5.08
CA GLY A 499 4.22 -28.44 -4.13
C GLY A 499 4.36 -29.96 -4.00
N LEU A 500 4.45 -30.68 -5.12
CA LEU A 500 4.70 -32.12 -5.13
C LEU A 500 6.08 -32.49 -4.56
N GLY A 501 7.09 -31.64 -4.76
CA GLY A 501 8.42 -31.84 -4.19
C GLY A 501 8.42 -31.75 -2.67
N ALA A 502 7.69 -30.79 -2.12
CA ALA A 502 7.53 -30.63 -0.68
C ALA A 502 6.72 -31.79 -0.06
N LEU A 503 5.71 -32.30 -0.76
CA LEU A 503 4.83 -33.36 -0.27
C LEU A 503 5.41 -34.77 -0.46
N GLN A 504 6.03 -35.05 -1.61
CA GLN A 504 6.44 -36.38 -2.08
C GLN A 504 7.81 -36.33 -2.79
N PRO A 505 8.90 -36.00 -2.08
CA PRO A 505 10.19 -35.70 -2.71
C PRO A 505 10.79 -36.88 -3.47
N VAL A 506 10.68 -38.10 -2.93
CA VAL A 506 11.22 -39.32 -3.56
C VAL A 506 10.50 -39.63 -4.87
N GLU A 507 9.17 -39.45 -4.91
CA GLU A 507 8.38 -39.70 -6.11
C GLU A 507 8.69 -38.68 -7.21
N LEU A 508 8.71 -37.39 -6.88
CA LEU A 508 9.02 -36.33 -7.85
C LEU A 508 10.43 -36.51 -8.42
N GLN A 509 11.39 -36.88 -7.57
CA GLN A 509 12.75 -37.13 -8.00
C GLN A 509 12.82 -38.24 -9.05
N ALA A 510 12.29 -39.43 -8.73
CA ALA A 510 12.40 -40.59 -9.59
C ALA A 510 11.56 -40.48 -10.88
N ASN A 511 10.37 -39.86 -10.80
CA ASN A 511 9.40 -39.88 -11.89
C ASN A 511 9.40 -38.59 -12.74
N PHE A 512 10.14 -37.55 -12.36
CA PHE A 512 10.17 -36.30 -13.12
C PHE A 512 11.60 -35.75 -13.26
N ILE A 513 12.29 -35.48 -12.14
CA ILE A 513 13.63 -34.86 -12.16
C ILE A 513 14.65 -35.74 -12.88
N ASP A 514 14.77 -37.00 -12.48
CA ASP A 514 15.77 -37.93 -13.03
C ASP A 514 15.52 -38.24 -14.51
N ILE A 515 14.25 -38.27 -14.93
CA ILE A 515 13.86 -38.45 -16.32
C ILE A 515 14.27 -37.24 -17.17
N GLY A 516 14.04 -36.02 -16.65
CA GLY A 516 14.47 -34.78 -17.29
C GLY A 516 16.00 -34.70 -17.44
N ILE A 517 16.75 -35.04 -16.38
CA ILE A 517 18.22 -35.02 -16.37
C ILE A 517 18.80 -36.08 -17.32
N ARG A 518 18.30 -37.32 -17.26
CA ARG A 518 18.83 -38.44 -18.08
C ARG A 518 18.75 -38.16 -19.58
N ASN A 519 17.68 -37.50 -20.02
CA ASN A 519 17.44 -37.18 -21.43
C ASN A 519 17.90 -35.76 -21.81
N PHE A 520 18.53 -35.02 -20.88
CA PHE A 520 18.84 -33.61 -21.08
C PHE A 520 19.64 -33.34 -22.36
N GLU A 521 20.65 -34.16 -22.65
CA GLU A 521 21.54 -33.99 -23.80
C GLU A 521 20.81 -34.05 -25.16
N ILE A 522 19.83 -34.94 -25.29
CA ILE A 522 19.09 -35.18 -26.55
C ILE A 522 18.00 -34.13 -26.81
N PHE A 523 17.63 -33.34 -25.81
CA PHE A 523 16.56 -32.36 -25.94
C PHE A 523 17.00 -31.10 -26.71
N SER A 524 16.03 -30.46 -27.35
CA SER A 524 16.21 -29.16 -27.98
C SER A 524 16.51 -28.07 -26.93
N ASN A 525 17.12 -26.96 -27.34
CA ASN A 525 17.40 -25.84 -26.43
C ASN A 525 16.13 -25.26 -25.80
N PHE A 526 15.01 -25.29 -26.53
CA PHE A 526 13.70 -24.90 -26.00
C PHE A 526 13.27 -25.78 -24.82
N VAL A 527 13.39 -27.11 -24.96
CA VAL A 527 13.07 -28.06 -23.89
C VAL A 527 14.06 -27.97 -22.72
N LYS A 528 15.36 -27.79 -23.00
CA LYS A 528 16.39 -27.58 -21.96
C LYS A 528 16.08 -26.38 -21.08
N ARG A 529 15.65 -25.26 -21.70
CA ARG A 529 15.21 -24.06 -20.97
C ARG A 529 14.02 -24.34 -20.05
N LYS A 530 13.02 -25.08 -20.53
CA LYS A 530 11.86 -25.49 -19.73
C LYS A 530 12.24 -26.41 -18.56
N ILE A 531 13.22 -27.28 -18.75
CA ILE A 531 13.77 -28.11 -17.67
C ILE A 531 14.39 -27.22 -16.60
N TYR A 532 15.24 -26.27 -16.97
CA TYR A 532 15.80 -25.33 -15.99
C TYR A 532 14.72 -24.51 -15.27
N SER A 533 13.73 -23.96 -15.98
CA SER A 533 12.67 -23.16 -15.34
C SER A 533 11.85 -23.94 -14.32
N ASN A 534 11.71 -25.26 -14.48
CA ASN A 534 10.99 -26.12 -13.53
C ASN A 534 11.86 -26.71 -12.42
N LEU A 535 13.17 -26.87 -12.66
CA LEU A 535 14.09 -27.42 -11.68
C LEU A 535 14.64 -26.35 -10.73
N LEU A 536 14.95 -25.15 -11.20
CA LEU A 536 15.54 -24.11 -10.35
C LEU A 536 14.68 -23.73 -9.13
N PRO A 537 13.34 -23.60 -9.23
CA PRO A 537 12.49 -23.34 -8.06
C PRO A 537 12.51 -24.44 -6.99
N LEU A 538 13.04 -25.63 -7.31
CA LEU A 538 13.19 -26.75 -6.38
C LEU A 538 14.48 -26.68 -5.56
N LEU A 539 15.41 -25.77 -5.88
CA LEU A 539 16.70 -25.64 -5.19
C LEU A 539 16.62 -25.44 -3.67
N PRO A 540 15.67 -24.66 -3.12
CA PRO A 540 15.52 -24.51 -1.67
C PRO A 540 15.20 -25.82 -0.95
N GLN A 541 14.73 -26.84 -1.67
CA GLN A 541 14.44 -28.16 -1.11
C GLN A 541 15.71 -29.03 -1.16
N MET A 542 16.33 -29.25 0.01
CA MET A 542 17.62 -29.95 0.15
C MET A 542 17.69 -31.31 -0.56
N ALA A 543 16.56 -31.99 -0.75
CA ALA A 543 16.48 -33.26 -1.46
C ALA A 543 16.96 -33.17 -2.92
N PHE A 544 16.86 -31.99 -3.55
CA PHE A 544 17.11 -31.81 -4.99
C PHE A 544 18.32 -30.96 -5.30
N THR A 545 18.80 -30.14 -4.36
CA THR A 545 19.84 -29.12 -4.54
C THR A 545 21.06 -29.67 -5.28
N GLN A 546 21.66 -30.77 -4.80
CA GLN A 546 22.88 -31.32 -5.38
C GLN A 546 22.68 -31.76 -6.84
N ARG A 547 21.55 -32.41 -7.17
CA ARG A 547 21.28 -32.92 -8.52
C ARG A 547 21.11 -31.79 -9.53
N ILE A 548 20.44 -30.72 -9.12
CA ILE A 548 20.21 -29.54 -9.97
C ILE A 548 21.54 -28.82 -10.18
N LEU A 549 22.32 -28.64 -9.11
CA LEU A 549 23.68 -28.07 -9.19
C LEU A 549 24.58 -28.90 -10.11
N ASP A 550 24.60 -30.23 -9.97
CA ASP A 550 25.39 -31.12 -10.81
C ASP A 550 25.00 -30.98 -12.29
N LEU A 551 23.71 -30.86 -12.61
CA LEU A 551 23.25 -30.60 -13.98
C LEU A 551 23.79 -29.26 -14.50
N VAL A 552 23.60 -28.17 -13.76
CA VAL A 552 24.06 -26.82 -14.18
C VAL A 552 25.57 -26.82 -14.38
N MET A 553 26.33 -27.32 -13.41
CA MET A 553 27.79 -27.34 -13.44
C MET A 553 28.34 -28.21 -14.57
N THR A 554 27.74 -29.40 -14.78
CA THR A 554 28.15 -30.28 -15.89
C THR A 554 27.92 -29.60 -17.23
N GLN A 555 26.76 -28.97 -17.44
CA GLN A 555 26.44 -28.35 -18.73
C GLN A 555 27.25 -27.07 -18.98
N MET A 556 27.71 -26.36 -17.95
CA MET A 556 28.60 -25.22 -18.14
C MET A 556 30.03 -25.64 -18.54
N PHE A 557 30.62 -26.59 -17.79
CA PHE A 557 32.06 -26.86 -17.84
C PHE A 557 32.46 -28.08 -18.65
N LYS A 558 31.51 -28.87 -19.16
CA LYS A 558 31.83 -30.02 -20.02
C LYS A 558 32.53 -29.57 -21.31
N GLU A 559 33.69 -30.16 -21.57
CA GLU A 559 34.44 -29.94 -22.81
C GLU A 559 33.62 -30.33 -24.03
N GLY A 560 33.68 -29.51 -25.09
CA GLY A 560 32.95 -29.75 -26.33
C GLY A 560 31.43 -29.50 -26.26
N ASN A 561 30.88 -29.01 -25.14
CA ASN A 561 29.46 -28.68 -25.09
C ASN A 561 29.14 -27.52 -26.07
N PRO A 562 28.08 -27.61 -26.90
CA PRO A 562 27.73 -26.54 -27.82
C PRO A 562 27.45 -25.22 -27.10
N GLU A 563 27.86 -24.10 -27.71
CA GLU A 563 27.72 -22.77 -27.12
C GLU A 563 26.28 -22.44 -26.66
N PRO A 564 25.21 -22.75 -27.42
CA PRO A 564 23.85 -22.45 -26.96
C PRO A 564 23.43 -23.23 -25.71
N VAL A 565 23.96 -24.45 -25.51
CA VAL A 565 23.67 -25.26 -24.32
C VAL A 565 24.40 -24.68 -23.11
N ARG A 566 25.64 -24.25 -23.30
CA ARG A 566 26.42 -23.56 -22.27
C ARG A 566 25.78 -22.24 -21.86
N LEU A 567 25.28 -21.46 -22.82
CA LEU A 567 24.55 -20.21 -22.55
C LEU A 567 23.33 -20.46 -21.65
N LEU A 568 22.52 -21.49 -21.93
CA LEU A 568 21.38 -21.85 -21.08
C LEU A 568 21.80 -22.22 -19.66
N ALA A 569 22.93 -22.92 -19.50
CA ALA A 569 23.45 -23.29 -18.19
C ALA A 569 23.98 -22.06 -17.41
N LEU A 570 24.59 -21.09 -18.12
CA LEU A 570 25.01 -19.81 -17.55
C LEU A 570 23.82 -18.92 -17.15
N GLU A 571 22.74 -18.90 -17.95
CA GLU A 571 21.46 -18.25 -17.60
C GLU A 571 20.87 -18.88 -16.33
N ALA A 572 20.90 -20.22 -16.23
CA ALA A 572 20.44 -20.95 -15.06
C ALA A 572 21.27 -20.64 -13.81
N LEU A 573 22.60 -20.57 -13.93
CA LEU A 573 23.48 -20.16 -12.82
C LEU A 573 23.17 -18.75 -12.33
N ASN A 574 23.00 -17.78 -13.24
CA ASN A 574 22.68 -16.40 -12.84
C ASN A 574 21.31 -16.30 -12.15
N THR A 575 20.34 -17.10 -12.59
CA THR A 575 19.03 -17.20 -11.93
C THR A 575 19.20 -17.72 -10.50
N LEU A 576 19.96 -18.79 -10.33
CA LEU A 576 20.29 -19.38 -9.03
C LEU A 576 21.02 -18.37 -8.11
N LEU A 577 22.07 -17.71 -8.59
CA LEU A 577 22.84 -16.73 -7.80
C LEU A 577 22.03 -15.48 -7.43
N THR A 578 20.90 -15.23 -8.11
CA THR A 578 20.00 -14.12 -7.78
C THR A 578 18.95 -14.50 -6.73
N GLN A 579 18.57 -15.79 -6.67
CA GLN A 579 17.50 -16.28 -5.80
C GLN A 579 18.00 -16.76 -4.43
N GLU A 580 19.24 -17.26 -4.36
CA GLU A 580 19.81 -17.87 -3.16
C GLU A 580 20.47 -16.86 -2.20
N ASP A 581 20.63 -17.27 -0.94
CA ASP A 581 21.21 -16.41 0.11
C ASP A 581 22.75 -16.35 0.05
N GLN A 582 23.34 -15.40 0.79
CA GLN A 582 24.79 -15.21 0.84
C GLN A 582 25.52 -16.50 1.26
N ARG A 583 24.98 -17.26 2.21
CA ARG A 583 25.63 -18.48 2.72
C ARG A 583 25.75 -19.52 1.62
N PHE A 584 24.66 -19.74 0.88
CA PHE A 584 24.65 -20.66 -0.25
C PHE A 584 25.68 -20.26 -1.32
N ILE A 585 25.76 -18.98 -1.67
CA ILE A 585 26.70 -18.50 -2.71
C ILE A 585 28.16 -18.67 -2.26
N VAL A 586 28.46 -18.34 -1.01
CA VAL A 586 29.80 -18.52 -0.43
C VAL A 586 30.19 -19.99 -0.38
N ASP A 587 29.28 -20.86 0.08
CA ASP A 587 29.51 -22.31 0.14
C ASP A 587 29.74 -22.89 -1.26
N LEU A 588 28.93 -22.50 -2.24
CA LEU A 588 29.07 -22.92 -3.64
C LEU A 588 30.42 -22.49 -4.21
N GLN A 589 30.83 -21.24 -3.96
CA GLN A 589 32.12 -20.72 -4.39
C GLN A 589 33.28 -21.52 -3.77
N GLN A 590 33.24 -21.78 -2.46
CA GLN A 590 34.30 -22.50 -1.75
C GLN A 590 34.40 -23.97 -2.16
N GLN A 591 33.26 -24.66 -2.33
CA GLN A 591 33.25 -26.08 -2.68
C GLN A 591 33.63 -26.34 -4.14
N SER A 592 33.23 -25.45 -5.05
CA SER A 592 33.38 -25.68 -6.49
C SER A 592 34.56 -24.94 -7.11
N ASN A 593 35.18 -24.00 -6.38
CA ASN A 593 36.09 -22.98 -6.93
C ASN A 593 35.48 -22.29 -8.17
N LEU A 594 34.21 -21.90 -8.04
CA LEU A 594 33.35 -21.53 -9.18
C LEU A 594 33.91 -20.33 -9.95
N LEU A 595 34.38 -19.30 -9.25
CA LEU A 595 34.97 -18.10 -9.82
C LEU A 595 36.16 -18.41 -10.73
N HIS A 596 37.11 -19.24 -10.27
CA HIS A 596 38.25 -19.64 -11.08
C HIS A 596 37.81 -20.36 -12.36
N LYS A 597 36.89 -21.32 -12.23
CA LYS A 597 36.36 -22.06 -13.39
C LYS A 597 35.63 -21.16 -14.37
N LEU A 598 34.90 -20.14 -13.92
CA LEU A 598 34.22 -19.16 -14.78
C LEU A 598 35.22 -18.28 -15.55
N ILE A 599 36.30 -17.85 -14.89
CA ILE A 599 37.39 -17.10 -15.54
C ILE A 599 38.08 -17.97 -16.58
N GLU A 600 38.44 -19.20 -16.21
CA GLU A 600 39.07 -20.18 -17.10
C GLU A 600 38.20 -20.46 -18.33
N LEU A 601 36.89 -20.67 -18.11
CA LEU A 601 35.92 -20.88 -19.18
C LEU A 601 35.92 -19.72 -20.17
N GLY A 602 35.89 -18.48 -19.67
CA GLY A 602 35.91 -17.28 -20.51
C GLY A 602 37.20 -17.11 -21.32
N GLN A 603 38.36 -17.51 -20.76
CA GLN A 603 39.66 -17.31 -21.39
C GLN A 603 40.08 -18.43 -22.34
N GLN A 604 39.73 -19.69 -22.03
CA GLN A 604 40.22 -20.86 -22.75
C GLN A 604 39.24 -21.38 -23.82
N THR A 605 37.97 -20.98 -23.78
CA THR A 605 36.97 -21.45 -24.75
C THR A 605 36.95 -20.55 -25.97
N GLU A 606 37.34 -21.10 -27.12
CA GLU A 606 37.20 -20.42 -28.41
C GLU A 606 35.72 -20.22 -28.78
N ASP A 607 35.40 -19.15 -29.51
CA ASP A 607 34.06 -18.83 -30.05
C ASP A 607 32.91 -18.62 -29.05
N LEU A 608 33.19 -18.24 -27.79
CA LEU A 608 32.13 -17.78 -26.88
C LEU A 608 31.43 -16.52 -27.40
N THR A 609 30.10 -16.52 -27.38
CA THR A 609 29.33 -15.33 -27.76
C THR A 609 29.44 -14.25 -26.69
N LEU A 610 29.20 -12.99 -27.09
CA LEU A 610 29.12 -11.86 -26.16
C LEU A 610 28.00 -12.06 -25.10
N GLN A 611 26.95 -12.82 -25.42
CA GLN A 611 25.90 -13.16 -24.45
C GLN A 611 26.41 -14.10 -23.37
N SER A 612 27.17 -15.14 -23.74
CA SER A 612 27.81 -16.04 -22.77
C SER A 612 28.81 -15.30 -21.88
N LEU A 613 29.61 -14.40 -22.46
CA LEU A 613 30.53 -13.55 -21.70
C LEU A 613 29.79 -12.60 -20.73
N GLU A 614 28.64 -12.05 -21.15
CA GLU A 614 27.78 -11.25 -20.27
C GLU A 614 27.26 -12.06 -19.08
N GLN A 615 26.82 -13.31 -19.31
CA GLN A 615 26.38 -14.18 -18.22
C GLN A 615 27.53 -14.55 -17.28
N ILE A 616 28.75 -14.79 -17.80
CA ILE A 616 29.94 -15.01 -16.98
C ILE A 616 30.22 -13.78 -16.11
N ALA A 617 30.24 -12.58 -16.70
CA ALA A 617 30.44 -11.33 -15.98
C ALA A 617 29.38 -11.15 -14.87
N GLY A 618 28.10 -11.39 -15.19
CA GLY A 618 27.00 -11.30 -14.22
C GLY A 618 27.13 -12.29 -13.06
N ALA A 619 27.62 -13.51 -13.31
CA ALA A 619 27.85 -14.50 -12.26
C ALA A 619 29.03 -14.10 -11.38
N LEU A 620 30.14 -13.66 -11.98
CA LEU A 620 31.32 -13.17 -11.27
C LEU A 620 30.97 -11.98 -10.35
N SER A 621 30.25 -10.99 -10.86
CA SER A 621 29.80 -9.82 -10.09
C SER A 621 29.01 -10.22 -8.85
N ARG A 622 28.05 -11.14 -9.01
CA ARG A 622 27.22 -11.63 -7.89
C ARG A 622 28.03 -12.39 -6.86
N ILE A 623 28.96 -13.23 -7.31
CA ILE A 623 29.86 -13.96 -6.39
C ILE A 623 30.70 -12.94 -5.61
N ILE A 624 31.40 -12.03 -6.30
CA ILE A 624 32.26 -11.00 -5.67
C ILE A 624 31.47 -10.18 -4.64
N GLN A 625 30.27 -9.73 -4.98
CA GLN A 625 29.41 -8.93 -4.09
C GLN A 625 29.12 -9.63 -2.75
N GLN A 626 29.03 -10.96 -2.76
CA GLN A 626 28.67 -11.77 -1.59
C GLN A 626 29.88 -12.26 -0.78
N LEU A 627 31.10 -12.16 -1.33
CA LEU A 627 32.31 -12.63 -0.67
C LEU A 627 32.82 -11.65 0.41
N PRO A 628 33.52 -12.13 1.45
CA PRO A 628 34.21 -11.29 2.42
C PRO A 628 35.28 -10.39 1.78
N LEU A 629 35.54 -9.23 2.40
CA LEU A 629 36.56 -8.25 1.98
C LEU A 629 37.94 -8.85 1.67
N SER A 630 38.40 -9.76 2.53
CA SER A 630 39.71 -10.41 2.38
C SER A 630 39.77 -11.29 1.13
N GLU A 631 38.68 -12.00 0.81
CA GLU A 631 38.61 -12.86 -0.36
C GLU A 631 38.48 -12.05 -1.64
N GLN A 632 37.63 -11.01 -1.63
CA GLN A 632 37.55 -10.07 -2.76
C GLN A 632 38.93 -9.47 -3.07
N SER A 633 39.68 -9.03 -2.05
CA SER A 633 41.03 -8.47 -2.24
C SER A 633 42.02 -9.51 -2.79
N ALA A 634 41.96 -10.77 -2.34
CA ALA A 634 42.83 -11.82 -2.83
C ALA A 634 42.55 -12.14 -4.32
N ILE A 635 41.27 -12.23 -4.69
CA ILE A 635 40.84 -12.48 -6.07
C ILE A 635 41.31 -11.37 -7.00
N ILE A 636 41.14 -10.10 -6.60
CA ILE A 636 41.61 -8.97 -7.42
C ILE A 636 43.13 -9.03 -7.63
N SER A 637 43.91 -9.28 -6.58
CA SER A 637 45.37 -9.39 -6.68
C SER A 637 45.83 -10.56 -7.56
N GLU A 638 45.08 -11.65 -7.59
CA GLU A 638 45.41 -12.85 -8.36
C GLU A 638 45.07 -12.70 -9.86
N TYR A 639 43.85 -12.29 -10.19
CA TYR A 639 43.35 -12.38 -11.57
C TYR A 639 43.49 -11.09 -12.36
N LEU A 640 43.30 -9.91 -11.74
CA LEU A 640 43.27 -8.62 -12.43
C LEU A 640 44.56 -8.28 -13.19
N PRO A 641 45.78 -8.55 -12.69
CA PRO A 641 47.03 -8.20 -13.38
C PRO A 641 47.20 -8.89 -14.74
N GLY A 642 46.65 -10.09 -14.90
CA GLY A 642 46.78 -10.89 -16.12
C GLY A 642 45.83 -10.52 -17.25
N LEU A 643 44.80 -9.72 -16.99
CA LEU A 643 43.74 -9.40 -17.95
C LEU A 643 44.19 -8.39 -19.01
N GLN A 644 43.99 -8.74 -20.28
CA GLN A 644 44.25 -7.88 -21.45
C GLN A 644 42.93 -7.30 -21.97
N LEU A 645 42.58 -6.08 -21.52
CA LEU A 645 41.25 -5.50 -21.75
C LEU A 645 40.89 -5.27 -23.23
N GLN A 646 41.85 -5.36 -24.15
CA GLN A 646 41.60 -5.32 -25.59
C GLN A 646 40.90 -6.60 -26.10
N LYS A 647 40.97 -7.71 -25.35
CA LYS A 647 40.24 -8.94 -25.64
C LYS A 647 38.86 -8.88 -25.01
N SER A 648 37.83 -9.23 -25.77
CA SER A 648 36.45 -9.26 -25.28
C SER A 648 36.30 -10.10 -24.01
N ALA A 649 36.82 -11.33 -23.99
CA ALA A 649 36.73 -12.21 -22.81
C ALA A 649 37.28 -11.55 -21.54
N ASP A 650 38.51 -11.02 -21.60
CA ASP A 650 39.17 -10.38 -20.46
C ASP A 650 38.45 -9.09 -20.03
N LEU A 651 37.85 -8.34 -20.96
CA LEU A 651 37.03 -7.16 -20.63
C LEU A 651 35.77 -7.54 -19.85
N TYR A 652 35.07 -8.61 -20.24
CA TYR A 652 33.90 -9.10 -19.53
C TYR A 652 34.26 -9.72 -18.17
N ILE A 653 35.40 -10.40 -18.07
CA ILE A 653 35.92 -10.86 -16.79
C ILE A 653 36.24 -9.65 -15.88
N ALA A 654 36.89 -8.61 -16.41
CA ALA A 654 37.13 -7.38 -15.66
C ALA A 654 35.81 -6.70 -15.23
N LYS A 655 34.78 -6.70 -16.09
CA LYS A 655 33.42 -6.26 -15.75
C LYS A 655 32.86 -7.03 -14.55
N GLY A 656 33.02 -8.35 -14.56
CA GLY A 656 32.57 -9.23 -13.47
C GLY A 656 33.33 -9.06 -12.16
N LEU A 657 34.66 -8.90 -12.23
CA LEU A 657 35.50 -8.78 -11.03
C LEU A 657 35.43 -7.40 -10.37
N LEU A 658 35.33 -6.35 -11.19
CA LEU A 658 35.29 -4.97 -10.71
C LEU A 658 33.86 -4.52 -10.39
N GLY A 659 32.84 -5.16 -10.98
CA GLY A 659 31.45 -4.88 -10.71
C GLY A 659 31.07 -5.26 -9.27
N TYR A 660 30.55 -4.29 -8.52
CA TYR A 660 30.14 -4.43 -7.11
C TYR A 660 31.30 -4.74 -6.14
N LEU A 661 32.54 -4.48 -6.55
CA LEU A 661 33.71 -4.64 -5.70
C LEU A 661 33.65 -3.65 -4.53
N HIS A 662 33.78 -4.14 -3.29
CA HIS A 662 33.61 -3.30 -2.10
C HIS A 662 34.50 -2.05 -2.11
N LYS A 663 33.94 -0.89 -1.74
CA LYS A 663 34.59 0.44 -1.83
C LYS A 663 35.96 0.53 -1.16
N ASP A 664 36.19 -0.26 -0.10
CA ASP A 664 37.44 -0.23 0.70
C ASP A 664 38.61 -1.02 0.06
N ILE A 665 38.35 -1.75 -1.04
CA ILE A 665 39.41 -2.49 -1.76
C ILE A 665 40.13 -1.52 -2.69
N SER A 666 41.42 -1.30 -2.45
CA SER A 666 42.25 -0.41 -3.27
C SER A 666 42.54 -1.01 -4.65
N LEU A 667 42.52 -0.15 -5.67
CA LEU A 667 42.94 -0.48 -7.04
C LEU A 667 44.15 0.36 -7.49
N ASP A 668 44.83 1.04 -6.57
CA ASP A 668 45.87 2.03 -6.91
C ASP A 668 47.01 1.44 -7.75
N ASP A 669 47.45 0.21 -7.45
CA ASP A 669 48.51 -0.51 -8.17
C ASP A 669 48.14 -0.82 -9.64
N HIS A 670 46.85 -0.80 -9.96
CA HIS A 670 46.32 -1.08 -11.29
C HIS A 670 45.67 0.14 -11.94
N PHE A 671 45.51 1.25 -11.20
CA PHE A 671 44.70 2.39 -11.60
C PHE A 671 45.18 3.01 -12.93
N GLU A 672 46.48 3.24 -13.06
CA GLU A 672 47.06 3.83 -14.28
C GLU A 672 46.85 2.96 -15.51
N ARG A 673 47.14 1.65 -15.38
CA ARG A 673 46.98 0.68 -16.46
C ARG A 673 45.53 0.58 -16.89
N LEU A 674 44.61 0.37 -15.96
CA LEU A 674 43.18 0.22 -16.26
C LEU A 674 42.61 1.50 -16.88
N LEU A 675 42.97 2.67 -16.34
CA LEU A 675 42.52 3.95 -16.86
C LEU A 675 43.01 4.16 -18.30
N SER A 676 44.27 3.84 -18.59
CA SER A 676 44.85 3.91 -19.94
C SER A 676 44.20 2.91 -20.91
N ASP A 677 44.14 1.64 -20.54
CA ASP A 677 43.64 0.54 -21.37
C ASP A 677 42.17 0.76 -21.76
N LEU A 678 41.32 1.11 -20.79
CA LEU A 678 39.90 1.35 -21.03
C LEU A 678 39.66 2.62 -21.85
N THR A 679 40.47 3.68 -21.63
CA THR A 679 40.39 4.91 -22.43
C THR A 679 40.77 4.62 -23.88
N GLN A 680 41.87 3.90 -24.09
CA GLN A 680 42.32 3.52 -25.43
C GLN A 680 41.28 2.65 -26.13
N LEU A 681 40.75 1.63 -25.44
CA LEU A 681 39.70 0.76 -25.97
C LEU A 681 38.46 1.55 -26.39
N SER A 682 38.02 2.50 -25.55
CA SER A 682 36.84 3.33 -25.82
C SER A 682 37.02 4.21 -27.06
N LEU A 683 38.24 4.73 -27.28
CA LEU A 683 38.60 5.51 -28.47
C LEU A 683 38.68 4.65 -29.74
N SER A 684 39.28 3.45 -29.65
CA SER A 684 39.63 2.65 -30.83
C SER A 684 38.58 1.64 -31.27
N THR A 685 37.75 1.09 -30.36
CA THR A 685 36.82 0.01 -30.71
C THR A 685 35.68 0.50 -31.59
N ASP A 686 35.23 -0.31 -32.55
CA ASP A 686 34.00 -0.03 -33.31
C ASP A 686 32.78 -0.76 -32.73
N ASN A 687 32.99 -1.75 -31.84
CA ASN A 687 31.91 -2.46 -31.17
C ASN A 687 31.32 -1.60 -30.04
N GLU A 688 30.08 -1.17 -30.22
CA GLU A 688 29.35 -0.34 -29.26
C GLU A 688 29.16 -1.00 -27.89
N GLN A 689 28.90 -2.31 -27.83
CA GLN A 689 28.72 -3.03 -26.56
C GLN A 689 30.00 -3.01 -25.73
N LEU A 690 31.15 -3.29 -26.35
CA LEU A 690 32.46 -3.25 -25.67
C LEU A 690 32.80 -1.83 -25.21
N ARG A 691 32.44 -0.82 -26.01
CA ARG A 691 32.63 0.59 -25.67
C ARG A 691 31.83 0.98 -24.43
N VAL A 692 30.55 0.57 -24.35
CA VAL A 692 29.69 0.83 -23.19
C VAL A 692 30.25 0.17 -21.92
N ILE A 693 30.72 -1.07 -22.01
CA ILE A 693 31.37 -1.74 -20.87
C ILE A 693 32.61 -0.96 -20.42
N ALA A 694 33.44 -0.52 -21.36
CA ALA A 694 34.62 0.27 -21.05
C ALA A 694 34.27 1.62 -20.39
N HIS A 695 33.24 2.31 -20.87
CA HIS A 695 32.72 3.54 -20.28
C HIS A 695 32.23 3.33 -18.84
N HIS A 696 31.45 2.27 -18.59
CA HIS A 696 30.95 1.95 -17.26
C HIS A 696 32.08 1.62 -16.29
N LEU A 697 33.05 0.80 -16.72
CA LEU A 697 34.23 0.48 -15.94
C LEU A 697 35.09 1.73 -15.65
N LEU A 698 35.30 2.61 -16.63
CA LEU A 698 35.99 3.90 -16.43
C LEU A 698 35.27 4.76 -15.39
N CYS A 699 33.96 4.90 -15.51
CA CYS A 699 33.15 5.68 -14.58
C CYS A 699 33.24 5.12 -13.16
N SER A 700 33.11 3.81 -12.99
CA SER A 700 33.20 3.13 -11.70
C SER A 700 34.61 3.22 -11.09
N LEU A 701 35.65 3.01 -11.91
CA LEU A 701 37.05 3.11 -11.50
C LEU A 701 37.39 4.51 -10.99
N VAL A 702 36.98 5.55 -11.73
CA VAL A 702 37.19 6.95 -11.33
C VAL A 702 36.35 7.32 -10.10
N ASN A 703 35.12 6.79 -9.99
CA ASN A 703 34.27 6.98 -8.81
C ASN A 703 34.92 6.41 -7.54
N LYS A 704 35.58 5.25 -7.66
CA LYS A 704 36.23 4.53 -6.57
C LYS A 704 37.64 5.02 -6.24
N MET A 705 38.24 5.88 -7.07
CA MET A 705 39.65 6.25 -6.92
C MET A 705 39.96 6.83 -5.53
N GLN A 706 41.13 6.49 -4.98
CA GLN A 706 41.60 7.14 -3.76
C GLN A 706 41.93 8.61 -4.03
N ASN A 707 41.65 9.48 -3.05
CA ASN A 707 41.95 10.91 -3.13
C ASN A 707 43.46 11.20 -2.89
N SER A 708 44.32 10.58 -3.70
CA SER A 708 45.76 10.81 -3.71
C SER A 708 46.14 11.81 -4.81
N PRO A 709 47.18 12.66 -4.60
CA PRO A 709 47.67 13.55 -5.64
C PRO A 709 48.12 12.80 -6.91
N GLU A 710 48.60 11.58 -6.75
CA GLU A 710 49.03 10.72 -7.85
C GLU A 710 47.85 10.30 -8.74
N ASN A 711 46.79 9.73 -8.18
CA ASN A 711 45.61 9.30 -8.94
C ASN A 711 44.92 10.48 -9.61
N ARG A 712 44.82 11.62 -8.91
CA ARG A 712 44.31 12.88 -9.48
C ARG A 712 45.17 13.34 -10.66
N GLY A 713 46.49 13.20 -10.55
CA GLY A 713 47.43 13.48 -11.63
C GLY A 713 47.19 12.59 -12.85
N LYS A 714 46.98 11.28 -12.65
CA LYS A 714 46.67 10.30 -13.70
C LYS A 714 45.36 10.62 -14.43
N VAL A 715 44.30 10.96 -13.68
CA VAL A 715 43.02 11.41 -14.29
C VAL A 715 43.24 12.66 -15.13
N LYS A 716 43.97 13.66 -14.63
CA LYS A 716 44.28 14.89 -15.39
C LYS A 716 45.04 14.60 -16.68
N GLN A 717 46.01 13.68 -16.66
CA GLN A 717 46.74 13.29 -17.88
C GLN A 717 45.82 12.72 -18.95
N ILE A 718 44.89 11.84 -18.55
CA ILE A 718 43.88 11.25 -19.46
C ILE A 718 42.89 12.32 -19.93
N THR A 719 42.44 13.22 -19.06
CA THR A 719 41.60 14.35 -19.47
C THR A 719 42.30 15.21 -20.53
N GLU A 720 43.60 15.50 -20.38
CA GLU A 720 44.38 16.24 -21.38
C GLU A 720 44.56 15.47 -22.70
N GLN A 721 44.71 14.14 -22.63
CA GLN A 721 44.70 13.28 -23.83
C GLN A 721 43.36 13.34 -24.56
N LEU A 722 42.25 13.24 -23.84
CA LEU A 722 40.90 13.36 -24.40
C LEU A 722 40.67 14.75 -25.00
N LYS A 723 41.13 15.83 -24.35
CA LYS A 723 41.06 17.20 -24.90
C LYS A 723 41.81 17.32 -26.23
N LYS A 724 42.93 16.64 -26.41
CA LYS A 724 43.64 16.60 -27.71
C LYS A 724 42.81 15.89 -28.78
N ALA A 725 42.17 14.77 -28.45
CA ALA A 725 41.28 14.05 -29.38
C ALA A 725 40.01 14.85 -29.72
N ILE A 726 39.44 15.56 -28.74
CA ILE A 726 38.32 16.49 -28.93
C ILE A 726 38.70 17.61 -29.90
N LYS A 727 39.92 18.17 -29.79
CA LYS A 727 40.42 19.19 -30.74
C LYS A 727 40.55 18.66 -32.17
N SER A 728 40.76 17.35 -32.37
CA SER A 728 40.70 16.71 -33.69
C SER A 728 39.28 16.37 -34.16
N GLY A 729 38.25 16.71 -33.38
CA GLY A 729 36.84 16.46 -33.73
C GLY A 729 36.32 15.07 -33.36
N ASP A 730 37.00 14.35 -32.46
CA ASP A 730 36.57 13.01 -32.04
C ASP A 730 35.37 13.09 -31.07
N VAL A 731 34.22 12.59 -31.51
CA VAL A 731 32.99 12.51 -30.72
C VAL A 731 33.12 11.54 -29.55
N ARG A 732 33.83 10.42 -29.74
CA ARG A 732 34.01 9.38 -28.70
C ARG A 732 34.74 9.96 -27.49
N ALA A 733 35.70 10.84 -27.73
CA ALA A 733 36.44 11.52 -26.67
C ALA A 733 35.54 12.42 -25.79
N VAL A 734 34.47 13.00 -26.35
CA VAL A 734 33.48 13.79 -25.58
C VAL A 734 32.64 12.87 -24.68
N GLU A 735 32.23 11.71 -25.18
CA GLU A 735 31.47 10.73 -24.40
C GLU A 735 32.30 10.15 -23.24
N ILE A 736 33.55 9.77 -23.48
CA ILE A 736 34.47 9.28 -22.44
C ILE A 736 34.66 10.36 -21.36
N LEU A 737 34.85 11.61 -21.78
CA LEU A 737 35.01 12.74 -20.88
C LEU A 737 33.77 12.91 -19.98
N ALA A 738 32.56 12.71 -20.51
CA ALA A 738 31.32 12.75 -19.73
C ALA A 738 31.19 11.60 -18.72
N TRP A 739 31.60 10.37 -19.09
CA TRP A 739 31.62 9.23 -18.15
C TRP A 739 32.64 9.40 -17.02
N VAL A 740 33.83 9.93 -17.33
CA VAL A 740 34.82 10.32 -16.30
C VAL A 740 34.24 11.40 -15.40
N ALA A 741 33.59 12.43 -15.97
CA ALA A 741 32.93 13.48 -15.19
C ALA A 741 31.86 12.91 -14.27
N LYS A 742 31.03 11.97 -14.73
CA LYS A 742 30.00 11.31 -13.92
C LYS A 742 30.61 10.66 -12.68
N GLY A 743 31.67 9.85 -12.86
CA GLY A 743 32.36 9.20 -11.75
C GLY A 743 32.87 10.19 -10.70
N LEU A 744 33.52 11.28 -11.15
CA LEU A 744 34.03 12.36 -10.30
C LEU A 744 32.93 13.16 -9.60
N VAL A 745 31.86 13.52 -10.31
CA VAL A 745 30.70 14.26 -9.78
C VAL A 745 30.05 13.47 -8.67
N VAL A 746 29.73 12.21 -8.91
CA VAL A 746 29.05 11.33 -7.95
C VAL A 746 29.92 11.10 -6.70
N ALA A 747 31.23 10.96 -6.87
CA ALA A 747 32.19 10.83 -5.77
C ALA A 747 32.54 12.17 -5.07
N GLY A 748 32.21 13.30 -5.69
CA GLY A 748 32.39 14.64 -5.14
C GLY A 748 33.81 15.19 -5.23
N PHE A 749 34.56 14.88 -6.30
CA PHE A 749 35.89 15.44 -6.59
C PHE A 749 35.79 16.84 -7.24
N ASP A 750 36.71 17.72 -6.88
CA ASP A 750 36.72 19.11 -7.38
C ASP A 750 37.08 19.19 -8.88
N GLU A 751 37.90 18.26 -9.39
CA GLU A 751 38.26 18.12 -10.82
C GLU A 751 37.04 18.03 -11.74
N ALA A 752 35.90 17.53 -11.22
CA ALA A 752 34.66 17.45 -11.99
C ALA A 752 34.24 18.82 -12.55
N ALA A 753 34.49 19.91 -11.82
CA ALA A 753 34.09 21.25 -12.22
C ALA A 753 34.83 21.76 -13.46
N ASP A 754 36.08 21.35 -13.64
CA ASP A 754 36.88 21.69 -14.82
C ASP A 754 36.34 20.97 -16.05
N ILE A 755 36.08 19.67 -15.94
CA ILE A 755 35.53 18.86 -17.03
C ILE A 755 34.12 19.33 -17.43
N VAL A 756 33.28 19.64 -16.45
CA VAL A 756 31.95 20.22 -16.69
C VAL A 756 32.06 21.58 -17.40
N GLY A 757 33.08 22.37 -17.08
CA GLY A 757 33.42 23.60 -17.81
C GLY A 757 33.80 23.32 -19.27
N ASP A 758 34.71 22.37 -19.50
CA ASP A 758 35.13 21.97 -20.85
C ASP A 758 33.93 21.48 -21.70
N LEU A 759 33.04 20.67 -21.13
CA LEU A 759 31.80 20.23 -21.80
C LEU A 759 30.86 21.42 -22.11
N SER A 760 30.79 22.40 -21.21
CA SER A 760 29.97 23.60 -21.41
C SER A 760 30.49 24.45 -22.58
N ASP A 761 31.82 24.59 -22.70
CA ASP A 761 32.44 25.32 -23.80
C ASP A 761 32.18 24.66 -25.17
N LEU A 762 32.03 23.33 -25.20
CA LEU A 762 31.72 22.57 -26.42
C LEU A 762 30.26 22.72 -26.90
N LEU A 763 29.35 23.28 -26.10
CA LEU A 763 27.93 23.44 -26.49
C LEU A 763 27.71 24.40 -27.67
N LYS A 764 28.72 25.23 -28.02
CA LYS A 764 28.72 26.07 -29.23
C LYS A 764 29.58 25.51 -30.37
N HIS A 765 30.21 24.35 -30.18
CA HIS A 765 31.09 23.77 -31.18
C HIS A 765 30.30 23.28 -32.41
N PRO A 766 30.74 23.56 -33.65
CA PRO A 766 29.96 23.28 -34.85
C PRO A 766 29.62 21.79 -35.07
N THR A 767 30.47 20.88 -34.60
CA THR A 767 30.32 19.43 -34.81
C THR A 767 30.17 18.60 -33.54
N LEU A 768 30.50 19.17 -32.38
CA LEU A 768 30.56 18.43 -31.11
C LEU A 768 29.47 18.85 -30.10
N SER A 769 28.68 19.88 -30.42
CA SER A 769 27.66 20.43 -29.52
C SER A 769 26.60 19.41 -29.11
N THR A 770 26.21 18.51 -30.03
CA THR A 770 25.25 17.44 -29.74
C THR A 770 25.80 16.44 -28.73
N ALA A 771 27.03 15.96 -28.95
CA ALA A 771 27.70 15.04 -28.04
C ALA A 771 27.95 15.67 -26.67
N ALA A 772 28.34 16.95 -26.64
CA ALA A 772 28.51 17.70 -25.40
C ALA A 772 27.18 17.82 -24.62
N ALA A 773 26.07 18.12 -25.31
CA ALA A 773 24.74 18.18 -24.68
C ALA A 773 24.32 16.82 -24.10
N LEU A 774 24.53 15.72 -24.83
CA LEU A 774 24.28 14.36 -24.36
C LEU A 774 25.19 13.98 -23.17
N GLY A 775 26.40 14.52 -23.11
CA GLY A 775 27.29 14.35 -21.96
C GLY A 775 26.67 14.80 -20.63
N PHE A 776 25.84 15.84 -20.63
CA PHE A 776 25.09 16.26 -19.44
C PHE A 776 23.99 15.28 -19.06
N ASP A 777 23.33 14.62 -20.03
CA ASP A 777 22.39 13.52 -19.76
C ASP A 777 23.13 12.33 -19.15
N ILE A 778 24.32 11.97 -19.68
CA ILE A 778 25.15 10.90 -19.10
C ILE A 778 25.48 11.19 -17.63
N ILE A 779 25.89 12.41 -17.30
CA ILE A 779 26.22 12.77 -15.92
C ILE A 779 24.96 12.74 -15.04
N ALA A 780 23.85 13.29 -15.52
CA ALA A 780 22.60 13.46 -14.77
C ALA A 780 21.80 12.15 -14.58
N ALA A 781 21.75 11.28 -15.59
CA ALA A 781 20.89 10.11 -15.62
C ALA A 781 21.30 9.05 -14.58
N GLU A 782 20.34 8.26 -14.13
CA GLU A 782 20.60 7.10 -13.28
C GLU A 782 20.76 5.85 -14.15
N TYR A 783 21.78 5.04 -13.84
CA TYR A 783 22.10 3.81 -14.55
C TYR A 783 22.06 2.66 -13.54
N PRO A 784 20.94 1.92 -13.43
CA PRO A 784 20.80 0.85 -12.43
C PRO A 784 21.85 -0.26 -12.56
N GLU A 785 22.36 -0.48 -13.77
CA GLU A 785 23.37 -1.49 -14.08
C GLU A 785 24.81 -1.04 -13.80
N LEU A 786 25.02 0.25 -13.50
CA LEU A 786 26.34 0.82 -13.24
C LEU A 786 26.63 0.83 -11.74
N ASP A 787 27.64 0.07 -11.34
CA ASP A 787 28.12 0.09 -9.96
C ASP A 787 28.94 1.36 -9.67
N LEU A 788 28.46 2.16 -8.71
CA LEU A 788 29.12 3.37 -8.21
C LEU A 788 29.28 3.25 -6.68
N PRO A 789 30.42 2.72 -6.21
CA PRO A 789 30.62 2.42 -4.78
C PRO A 789 30.71 3.67 -3.89
N VAL A 790 30.96 4.85 -4.47
CA VAL A 790 31.13 6.12 -3.74
C VAL A 790 30.11 7.15 -4.22
N VAL A 791 28.96 7.22 -3.55
CA VAL A 791 27.90 8.20 -3.85
C VAL A 791 27.80 9.25 -2.73
N LYS A 792 28.10 10.52 -3.05
CA LYS A 792 27.94 11.64 -2.10
C LYS A 792 26.50 12.12 -2.06
N PHE A 793 25.88 12.15 -0.89
CA PHE A 793 24.46 12.52 -0.71
C PHE A 793 23.99 13.77 -1.49
N LEU A 794 24.81 14.82 -1.57
CA LEU A 794 24.47 16.09 -2.23
C LEU A 794 25.05 16.25 -3.66
N TYR A 795 25.48 15.17 -4.33
CA TYR A 795 26.15 15.29 -5.62
C TYR A 795 25.28 15.95 -6.69
N LYS A 796 23.96 15.66 -6.69
CA LYS A 796 23.00 16.26 -7.63
C LYS A 796 22.86 17.77 -7.43
N GLN A 797 22.79 18.24 -6.19
CA GLN A 797 22.72 19.66 -5.84
C GLN A 797 24.03 20.38 -6.16
N LYS A 798 25.18 19.75 -5.87
CA LYS A 798 26.49 20.29 -6.22
C LYS A 798 26.66 20.38 -7.74
N PHE A 799 26.26 19.36 -8.48
CA PHE A 799 26.30 19.36 -9.94
C PHE A 799 25.43 20.49 -10.52
N PHE A 800 24.18 20.61 -10.05
CA PHE A 800 23.31 21.74 -10.41
C PHE A 800 23.98 23.09 -10.12
N HIS A 801 24.57 23.27 -8.93
CA HIS A 801 25.25 24.50 -8.57
C HIS A 801 26.46 24.82 -9.46
N THR A 802 27.27 23.81 -9.80
CA THR A 802 28.40 23.95 -10.74
C THR A 802 27.92 24.42 -12.11
N ILE A 803 26.84 23.83 -12.62
CA ILE A 803 26.24 24.22 -13.90
C ILE A 803 25.70 25.64 -13.85
N MET A 804 24.97 26.00 -12.79
CA MET A 804 24.47 27.36 -12.60
C MET A 804 25.60 28.38 -12.53
N GLY A 805 26.72 28.06 -11.86
CA GLY A 805 27.89 28.93 -11.82
C GLY A 805 28.58 29.12 -13.19
N LYS A 806 28.61 28.08 -14.03
CA LYS A 806 29.25 28.13 -15.36
C LYS A 806 28.34 28.73 -16.44
N MET A 807 27.05 28.45 -16.39
CA MET A 807 26.10 28.82 -17.45
C MET A 807 25.20 29.99 -17.03
N GLY A 808 24.71 30.05 -15.79
CA GLY A 808 23.53 30.81 -15.33
C GLY A 808 23.47 32.32 -15.64
N ASN A 809 24.60 32.98 -15.90
CA ASN A 809 24.63 34.43 -16.15
C ASN A 809 24.36 34.83 -17.62
N LYS A 810 24.07 33.89 -18.53
CA LYS A 810 23.96 34.14 -19.98
C LYS A 810 22.65 33.68 -20.62
N LEU A 811 21.52 33.95 -19.98
CA LEU A 811 20.17 33.58 -20.45
C LEU A 811 19.88 33.95 -21.92
N ALA A 812 20.42 35.07 -22.42
CA ALA A 812 20.23 35.53 -23.80
C ALA A 812 21.10 34.79 -24.82
N ASP A 813 22.29 34.30 -24.43
CA ASP A 813 23.29 33.75 -25.35
C ASP A 813 23.20 32.23 -25.53
N TYR A 814 22.21 31.59 -24.91
CA TYR A 814 22.00 30.15 -24.98
C TYR A 814 21.46 29.75 -26.34
N CYS A 815 22.09 28.75 -26.94
CA CYS A 815 21.55 28.04 -28.09
C CYS A 815 20.80 26.77 -27.64
N VAL A 816 20.12 26.12 -28.58
CA VAL A 816 19.40 24.84 -28.42
C VAL A 816 20.16 23.82 -27.57
N HIS A 817 21.48 23.65 -27.80
CA HIS A 817 22.30 22.69 -27.04
C HIS A 817 22.47 23.06 -25.56
N HIS A 818 22.51 24.37 -25.22
CA HIS A 818 22.56 24.81 -23.82
C HIS A 818 21.25 24.51 -23.11
N LEU A 819 20.12 24.73 -23.79
CA LEU A 819 18.80 24.41 -23.24
C LEU A 819 18.66 22.90 -23.03
N LYS A 820 19.10 22.08 -23.99
CA LYS A 820 19.14 20.61 -23.83
C LYS A 820 19.94 20.18 -22.60
N ALA A 821 21.21 20.62 -22.50
CA ALA A 821 22.07 20.32 -21.36
C ALA A 821 21.42 20.71 -20.04
N PHE A 822 20.81 21.90 -19.99
CA PHE A 822 20.13 22.41 -18.81
C PHE A 822 18.93 21.54 -18.40
N VAL A 823 18.09 21.16 -19.36
CA VAL A 823 16.93 20.28 -19.13
C VAL A 823 17.37 18.91 -18.59
N TYR A 824 18.45 18.33 -19.11
CA TYR A 824 19.00 17.07 -18.59
C TYR A 824 19.47 17.18 -17.13
N VAL A 825 20.15 18.28 -16.77
CA VAL A 825 20.57 18.54 -15.39
C VAL A 825 19.36 18.71 -14.47
N LEU A 826 18.34 19.45 -14.92
CA LEU A 826 17.12 19.65 -14.13
C LEU A 826 16.36 18.35 -13.87
N LYS A 827 16.32 17.44 -14.84
CA LYS A 827 15.70 16.10 -14.68
C LYS A 827 16.21 15.38 -13.43
N ALA A 828 17.51 15.47 -13.16
CA ALA A 828 18.14 14.83 -12.01
C ALA A 828 18.12 15.67 -10.74
N THR A 829 17.77 16.96 -10.84
CA THR A 829 17.82 17.90 -9.71
C THR A 829 16.56 17.73 -8.83
N PRO A 830 16.71 17.62 -7.49
CA PRO A 830 15.55 17.53 -6.60
C PRO A 830 14.59 18.71 -6.79
N GLN A 831 13.28 18.44 -6.86
CA GLN A 831 12.26 19.45 -7.14
C GLN A 831 12.32 20.65 -6.19
N ALA A 832 12.64 20.43 -4.90
CA ALA A 832 12.81 21.50 -3.92
C ALA A 832 13.93 22.50 -4.30
N VAL A 833 15.03 22.02 -4.90
CA VAL A 833 16.14 22.87 -5.35
C VAL A 833 15.77 23.67 -6.59
N ILE A 834 15.01 23.05 -7.51
CA ILE A 834 14.44 23.75 -8.67
C ILE A 834 13.50 24.87 -8.20
N LYS A 835 12.62 24.57 -7.23
CA LYS A 835 11.69 25.54 -6.64
C LYS A 835 12.40 26.75 -6.04
N LEU A 836 13.48 26.53 -5.29
CA LEU A 836 14.27 27.61 -4.68
C LEU A 836 14.89 28.57 -5.71
N ASN A 837 15.08 28.12 -6.95
CA ASN A 837 15.69 28.91 -8.03
C ASN A 837 14.70 29.23 -9.16
N ILE A 838 13.39 29.00 -8.96
CA ILE A 838 12.41 28.97 -10.05
C ILE A 838 12.33 30.26 -10.87
N GLU A 839 12.56 31.41 -10.24
CA GLU A 839 12.61 32.73 -10.91
C GLU A 839 13.68 32.81 -12.00
N GLN A 840 14.81 32.12 -11.82
CA GLN A 840 15.88 32.05 -12.81
C GLN A 840 15.65 30.93 -13.83
N LEU A 841 15.02 29.83 -13.42
CA LEU A 841 14.90 28.61 -14.22
C LEU A 841 13.64 28.58 -15.10
N GLY A 842 12.55 29.17 -14.63
CA GLY A 842 11.27 29.20 -15.32
C GLY A 842 11.37 29.77 -16.74
N PRO A 843 12.05 30.91 -16.98
CA PRO A 843 12.22 31.45 -18.33
C PRO A 843 12.98 30.48 -19.26
N LEU A 844 13.95 29.72 -18.72
CA LEU A 844 14.69 28.72 -19.49
C LEU A 844 13.80 27.53 -19.86
N LEU A 845 12.97 27.07 -18.92
CA LEU A 845 12.00 26.00 -19.18
C LEU A 845 11.00 26.40 -20.27
N PHE A 846 10.42 27.60 -20.20
CA PHE A 846 9.49 28.09 -21.23
C PHE A 846 10.17 28.22 -22.59
N ARG A 847 11.38 28.80 -22.64
CA ARG A 847 12.16 28.87 -23.88
C ARG A 847 12.49 27.50 -24.45
N SER A 848 12.66 26.48 -23.60
CA SER A 848 12.91 25.10 -24.02
C SER A 848 11.66 24.43 -24.62
N LEU A 849 10.46 24.89 -24.28
CA LEU A 849 9.21 24.43 -24.90
C LEU A 849 8.94 25.14 -26.24
N GLU A 850 9.38 26.39 -26.37
CA GLU A 850 9.18 27.22 -27.57
C GLU A 850 10.19 26.92 -28.69
N GLU A 851 11.48 26.79 -28.35
CA GLU A 851 12.51 26.40 -29.31
C GLU A 851 12.33 24.92 -29.66
N HIS A 852 12.29 24.59 -30.96
CA HIS A 852 12.03 23.25 -31.52
C HIS A 852 13.10 22.21 -31.14
N ASN A 853 13.08 21.84 -29.86
CA ASN A 853 13.96 20.89 -29.24
C ASN A 853 13.60 19.46 -29.66
N GLU A 854 14.56 18.58 -29.49
CA GLU A 854 14.38 17.15 -29.68
C GLU A 854 13.32 16.59 -28.72
N ALA A 855 12.58 15.57 -29.16
CA ALA A 855 11.43 15.05 -28.44
C ALA A 855 11.72 14.65 -26.98
N GLN A 856 12.89 14.05 -26.71
CA GLN A 856 13.30 13.66 -25.37
C GLN A 856 13.41 14.88 -24.42
N SER A 857 14.06 15.95 -24.88
CA SER A 857 14.22 17.18 -24.10
C SER A 857 12.87 17.86 -23.84
N LEU A 858 11.98 17.90 -24.84
CA LEU A 858 10.63 18.42 -24.67
C LEU A 858 9.82 17.63 -23.64
N CYS A 859 9.85 16.30 -23.69
CA CYS A 859 9.17 15.45 -22.71
C CYS A 859 9.68 15.70 -21.29
N ILE A 860 10.99 15.86 -21.11
CA ILE A 860 11.58 16.15 -19.79
C ILE A 860 11.12 17.53 -19.29
N ALA A 861 11.20 18.57 -20.14
CA ALA A 861 10.78 19.92 -19.79
C ALA A 861 9.28 19.97 -19.43
N LEU A 862 8.43 19.30 -20.20
CA LEU A 862 6.99 19.17 -19.93
C LEU A 862 6.74 18.45 -18.61
N GLY A 863 7.42 17.33 -18.34
CA GLY A 863 7.28 16.60 -17.08
C GLY A 863 7.73 17.39 -15.85
N ILE A 864 8.79 18.22 -15.98
CA ILE A 864 9.18 19.16 -14.92
C ILE A 864 8.06 20.16 -14.68
N CYS A 865 7.51 20.78 -15.73
CA CYS A 865 6.40 21.74 -15.60
C CYS A 865 5.15 21.08 -14.97
N GLU A 866 4.80 19.87 -15.42
CA GLU A 866 3.68 19.07 -14.89
C GLU A 866 3.81 18.82 -13.39
N SER A 867 4.99 18.44 -12.91
CA SER A 867 5.22 18.20 -11.49
C SER A 867 4.94 19.42 -10.60
N PHE A 868 5.17 20.64 -11.10
CA PHE A 868 4.86 21.88 -10.40
C PHE A 868 3.38 22.28 -10.53
N VAL A 869 2.79 22.08 -11.71
CA VAL A 869 1.37 22.36 -11.95
C VAL A 869 0.48 21.46 -11.09
N GLN A 870 0.79 20.17 -10.97
CA GLN A 870 0.05 19.25 -10.10
C GLN A 870 0.11 19.63 -8.62
N GLN A 871 1.17 20.33 -8.19
CA GLN A 871 1.33 20.88 -6.84
C GLN A 871 0.74 22.29 -6.68
N GLN A 872 0.04 22.80 -7.70
CA GLN A 872 -0.52 24.15 -7.74
C GLN A 872 0.51 25.25 -7.44
N ASP A 873 1.72 25.13 -8.02
CA ASP A 873 2.79 26.09 -7.77
C ASP A 873 2.44 27.50 -8.29
N ALA A 874 2.70 28.53 -7.46
CA ALA A 874 2.32 29.91 -7.74
C ALA A 874 3.09 30.54 -8.91
N TYR A 875 4.35 30.14 -9.14
CA TYR A 875 5.14 30.69 -10.25
C TYR A 875 4.53 30.27 -11.59
N PHE A 876 4.18 28.99 -11.76
CA PHE A 876 3.56 28.50 -12.99
C PHE A 876 2.13 29.04 -13.17
N GLN A 877 1.38 29.24 -12.08
CA GLN A 877 0.08 29.92 -12.12
C GLN A 877 0.19 31.35 -12.65
N ALA A 878 1.22 32.10 -12.24
CA ALA A 878 1.45 33.47 -12.71
C ALA A 878 1.88 33.53 -14.19
N HIS A 879 2.42 32.43 -14.73
CA HIS A 879 2.98 32.36 -16.09
C HIS A 879 2.17 31.48 -17.06
N LEU A 880 0.89 31.23 -16.78
CA LEU A 880 0.00 30.48 -17.67
C LEU A 880 -0.05 31.07 -19.10
N GLY A 881 0.12 32.39 -19.23
CA GLY A 881 0.20 33.08 -20.52
C GLY A 881 1.36 32.64 -21.43
N HIS A 882 2.43 32.06 -20.87
CA HIS A 882 3.54 31.47 -21.64
C HIS A 882 3.39 29.96 -21.81
N LEU A 883 2.93 29.28 -20.74
CA LEU A 883 2.86 27.83 -20.72
C LEU A 883 1.76 27.28 -21.63
N ILE A 884 0.56 27.88 -21.60
CA ILE A 884 -0.60 27.41 -22.36
C ILE A 884 -0.35 27.47 -23.88
N PRO A 885 0.11 28.59 -24.48
CA PRO A 885 0.38 28.66 -25.91
C PRO A 885 1.40 27.62 -26.38
N SER A 886 2.47 27.42 -25.59
CA SER A 886 3.51 26.43 -25.88
C SER A 886 2.96 25.01 -25.88
N CYS A 887 2.15 24.64 -24.88
CA CYS A 887 1.53 23.31 -24.83
C CYS A 887 0.53 23.10 -25.98
N LEU A 888 -0.26 24.12 -26.34
CA LEU A 888 -1.17 24.06 -27.48
C LEU A 888 -0.42 23.82 -28.78
N GLU A 889 0.71 24.49 -28.99
CA GLU A 889 1.54 24.32 -30.18
C GLU A 889 2.17 22.92 -30.23
N LEU A 890 2.72 22.44 -29.11
CA LEU A 890 3.28 21.10 -28.98
C LEU A 890 2.25 20.00 -29.16
N SER A 891 0.97 20.24 -28.84
CA SER A 891 -0.12 19.27 -29.03
C SER A 891 -0.50 19.02 -30.49
N LYS A 892 -0.09 19.88 -31.43
CA LYS A 892 -0.46 19.78 -32.85
C LYS A 892 0.32 18.67 -33.55
N TYR A 893 -0.36 17.96 -34.46
CA TYR A 893 0.28 16.97 -35.33
C TYR A 893 1.23 17.66 -36.33
N LYS A 894 2.53 17.64 -36.03
CA LYS A 894 3.62 18.13 -36.88
C LYS A 894 4.73 17.09 -36.98
N ALA A 895 5.51 17.12 -38.07
CA ALA A 895 6.60 16.18 -38.30
C ALA A 895 7.63 16.12 -37.16
N GLN A 896 7.86 17.25 -36.49
CA GLN A 896 8.82 17.40 -35.39
C GLN A 896 8.27 17.01 -33.99
N HIS A 897 6.95 16.86 -33.82
CA HIS A 897 6.33 16.52 -32.54
C HIS A 897 5.99 15.03 -32.52
N THR A 898 6.67 14.25 -31.69
CA THR A 898 6.36 12.82 -31.53
C THR A 898 5.04 12.61 -30.80
N MET A 899 4.49 11.40 -30.87
CA MET A 899 3.27 11.05 -30.14
C MET A 899 3.40 11.33 -28.63
N GLN A 900 4.56 11.04 -28.04
CA GLN A 900 4.82 11.24 -26.61
C GLN A 900 4.80 12.72 -26.22
N VAL A 901 5.42 13.59 -27.01
CA VAL A 901 5.40 15.05 -26.77
C VAL A 901 3.98 15.59 -26.80
N ARG A 902 3.17 15.17 -27.78
CA ARG A 902 1.77 15.60 -27.90
C ARG A 902 0.93 15.16 -26.70
N ILE A 903 1.10 13.91 -26.25
CA ILE A 903 0.42 13.39 -25.06
C ILE A 903 0.83 14.18 -23.81
N ALA A 904 2.13 14.39 -23.58
CA ALA A 904 2.62 15.14 -22.43
C ALA A 904 2.10 16.58 -22.41
N ALA A 905 2.07 17.26 -23.56
CA ALA A 905 1.53 18.62 -23.67
C ALA A 905 0.02 18.68 -23.37
N LEU A 906 -0.76 17.70 -23.84
CA LEU A 906 -2.20 17.59 -23.57
C LEU A 906 -2.48 17.25 -22.09
N GLN A 907 -1.66 16.37 -21.50
CA GLN A 907 -1.75 16.02 -20.09
C GLN A 907 -1.46 17.24 -19.21
N LEU A 908 -0.43 18.02 -19.54
CA LEU A 908 -0.13 19.28 -18.85
C LEU A 908 -1.27 20.29 -18.98
N LEU A 909 -1.89 20.42 -20.16
CA LEU A 909 -3.09 21.25 -20.33
C LEU A 909 -4.25 20.78 -19.46
N TYR A 910 -4.46 19.47 -19.31
CA TYR A 910 -5.45 18.92 -18.39
C TYR A 910 -5.11 19.27 -16.93
N ASP A 911 -3.86 19.08 -16.49
CA ASP A 911 -3.49 19.37 -15.11
C ASP A 911 -3.58 20.87 -14.76
N ILE A 912 -3.36 21.76 -15.74
CA ILE A 912 -3.57 23.21 -15.57
C ILE A 912 -5.03 23.51 -15.17
N THR A 913 -6.03 22.71 -15.56
CA THR A 913 -7.44 22.97 -15.19
C THR A 913 -7.71 22.84 -13.69
N LYS A 914 -6.76 22.30 -12.92
CA LYS A 914 -6.85 22.16 -11.46
C LYS A 914 -6.49 23.46 -10.72
N TYR A 915 -5.97 24.48 -11.40
CA TYR A 915 -5.78 25.80 -10.81
C TYR A 915 -7.11 26.52 -10.55
N PRO A 916 -7.12 27.55 -9.68
CA PRO A 916 -8.33 28.33 -9.40
C PRO A 916 -8.98 28.91 -10.67
N THR A 917 -10.31 28.80 -10.75
CA THR A 917 -11.12 29.19 -11.92
C THR A 917 -10.81 30.60 -12.43
N PHE A 918 -10.58 31.58 -11.55
CA PHE A 918 -10.31 32.97 -11.95
C PHE A 918 -9.05 33.12 -12.81
N ALA A 919 -8.03 32.27 -12.61
CA ALA A 919 -6.79 32.29 -13.39
C ALA A 919 -6.97 31.64 -14.76
N LEU A 920 -7.96 30.75 -14.91
CA LEU A 920 -8.19 29.96 -16.12
C LEU A 920 -9.20 30.60 -17.08
N LEU A 921 -10.15 31.39 -16.56
CA LEU A 921 -11.19 32.05 -17.35
C LEU A 921 -10.65 32.84 -18.57
N PRO A 922 -9.54 33.60 -18.48
CA PRO A 922 -9.00 34.32 -19.63
C PRO A 922 -8.56 33.42 -20.79
N HIS A 923 -8.23 32.15 -20.53
CA HIS A 923 -7.68 31.22 -21.52
C HIS A 923 -8.70 30.20 -22.05
N LYS A 924 -9.85 30.04 -21.38
CA LYS A 924 -10.82 28.97 -21.63
C LYS A 924 -11.24 28.87 -23.10
N VAL A 925 -11.64 30.00 -23.70
CA VAL A 925 -12.18 30.02 -25.08
C VAL A 925 -11.10 29.62 -26.08
N ASP A 926 -9.91 30.22 -25.96
CA ASP A 926 -8.81 29.97 -26.89
C ASP A 926 -8.31 28.52 -26.80
N VAL A 927 -8.19 27.97 -25.58
CA VAL A 927 -7.74 26.59 -25.37
C VAL A 927 -8.75 25.59 -25.92
N THR A 928 -10.05 25.75 -25.62
CA THR A 928 -11.10 24.83 -26.08
C THR A 928 -11.26 24.80 -27.60
N LEU A 929 -11.03 25.94 -28.27
CA LEU A 929 -10.99 26.04 -29.73
C LEU A 929 -9.73 25.39 -30.30
N ALA A 930 -8.55 25.70 -29.76
CA ALA A 930 -7.28 25.18 -30.25
C ALA A 930 -7.15 23.65 -30.08
N LEU A 931 -7.70 23.09 -29.01
CA LEU A 931 -7.69 21.63 -28.77
C LEU A 931 -8.54 20.82 -29.75
N ALA A 932 -9.42 21.46 -30.54
CA ALA A 932 -10.22 20.76 -31.55
C ALA A 932 -9.35 20.00 -32.56
N ALA A 933 -8.22 20.58 -32.97
CA ALA A 933 -7.31 19.94 -33.94
C ALA A 933 -6.65 18.66 -33.41
N ALA A 934 -6.46 18.54 -32.08
CA ALA A 934 -5.86 17.36 -31.46
C ALA A 934 -6.85 16.18 -31.38
N LEU A 935 -8.15 16.43 -31.50
CA LEU A 935 -9.17 15.37 -31.56
C LEU A 935 -9.13 14.57 -32.86
N ASP A 936 -8.60 15.17 -33.93
CA ASP A 936 -8.41 14.52 -35.24
C ASP A 936 -6.99 13.98 -35.42
N ASP A 937 -6.20 13.83 -34.34
CA ASP A 937 -4.85 13.26 -34.42
C ASP A 937 -4.88 11.82 -34.98
N PRO A 938 -3.94 11.40 -35.85
CA PRO A 938 -3.93 10.05 -36.41
C PRO A 938 -3.79 8.93 -35.36
N LYS A 939 -3.24 9.21 -34.17
CA LYS A 939 -3.01 8.21 -33.12
C LYS A 939 -4.13 8.25 -32.07
N ARG A 940 -4.77 7.10 -31.83
CA ARG A 940 -5.88 6.94 -30.86
C ARG A 940 -5.53 7.42 -29.45
N LEU A 941 -4.32 7.15 -28.97
CA LEU A 941 -3.89 7.56 -27.62
C LEU A 941 -3.84 9.09 -27.46
N VAL A 942 -3.41 9.81 -28.50
CA VAL A 942 -3.40 11.28 -28.49
C VAL A 942 -4.83 11.81 -28.46
N ARG A 943 -5.73 11.25 -29.29
CA ARG A 943 -7.15 11.63 -29.29
C ARG A 943 -7.81 11.43 -27.92
N ASN A 944 -7.56 10.30 -27.25
CA ASN A 944 -8.09 10.04 -25.91
C ASN A 944 -7.65 11.12 -24.90
N THR A 945 -6.36 11.46 -24.90
CA THR A 945 -5.80 12.49 -24.00
C THR A 945 -6.37 13.88 -24.35
N ALA A 946 -6.55 14.17 -25.64
CA ALA A 946 -7.16 15.42 -26.11
C ALA A 946 -8.63 15.55 -25.68
N VAL A 947 -9.42 14.46 -25.75
CA VAL A 947 -10.80 14.44 -25.25
C VAL A 947 -10.83 14.78 -23.75
N GLN A 948 -9.97 14.13 -22.97
CA GLN A 948 -9.89 14.36 -21.52
C GLN A 948 -9.54 15.82 -21.19
N ALA A 949 -8.47 16.35 -21.79
CA ALA A 949 -8.06 17.74 -21.58
C ALA A 949 -9.17 18.72 -22.00
N ARG A 950 -9.73 18.54 -23.20
CA ARG A 950 -10.75 19.45 -23.73
C ARG A 950 -12.03 19.45 -22.88
N ASN A 951 -12.47 18.29 -22.41
CA ASN A 951 -13.64 18.18 -21.51
C ASN A 951 -13.41 18.92 -20.20
N ALA A 952 -12.24 18.77 -19.58
CA ALA A 952 -11.91 19.50 -18.36
C ALA A 952 -11.93 21.02 -18.57
N TRP A 953 -11.37 21.50 -19.69
CA TRP A 953 -11.41 22.92 -20.05
C TRP A 953 -12.83 23.46 -20.33
N TYR A 954 -13.76 22.63 -20.84
CA TYR A 954 -15.17 23.03 -20.97
C TYR A 954 -15.83 23.28 -19.60
N LEU A 955 -15.48 22.47 -18.60
CA LEU A 955 -16.03 22.54 -17.25
C LEU A 955 -15.44 23.69 -16.40
N VAL A 956 -14.34 24.32 -16.82
CA VAL A 956 -13.78 25.50 -16.13
C VAL A 956 -14.84 26.60 -16.02
N GLY A 957 -15.25 26.94 -14.79
CA GLY A 957 -16.28 27.95 -14.54
C GLY A 957 -17.73 27.47 -14.76
N ALA A 958 -17.95 26.17 -14.95
CA ALA A 958 -19.27 25.58 -14.76
C ALA A 958 -19.57 25.48 -13.26
N ALA A 959 -20.83 25.68 -12.87
CA ALA A 959 -21.28 25.43 -11.51
C ALA A 959 -21.28 23.92 -11.27
N ASN A 960 -20.19 23.39 -10.72
CA ASN A 960 -20.26 22.10 -10.05
C ASN A 960 -21.02 22.34 -8.74
N GLY A 961 -22.13 21.63 -8.55
CA GLY A 961 -22.88 21.68 -7.30
C GLY A 961 -22.00 21.15 -6.17
N ASP A 962 -21.62 22.05 -5.27
CA ASP A 962 -21.11 21.73 -3.93
C ASP A 962 -22.28 21.50 -2.96
#